data_AF-A0A2N5DY00-F1
#
_entry.id   AF-A0A2N5DY00-F1
#
_cell.length_a   1.000
_cell.length_b   1.000
_cell.length_c   1.000
_cell.angle_alpha   90.00
_cell.angle_beta   90.00
_cell.angle_gamma   90.00
#
_symmetry.space_group_name_H-M   'P 1'
#
loop_
_entity.id
_entity.type
_entity.pdbx_description
1 polymer ?
#
loop_
_entity_poly.entity_id
_entity_poly.type
_entity_poly.pdbx_seq_one_letter_code
_entity_poly.pdbx_strand_id
1 'polypeptide(L)'
;MKGYKFNQVALGLALLLVAGSALADSASAEINSMPVAPAPIENSWWAKYQYSQGFNEALSQLALSFEQLNSDISATEARSKDVNDPLFWLKRTLEIYPVDATDSYNIPVTESNDVRRARLTGFDRNNYFLTREYGKTGEAITIQAGTIPAGVACYAAMDGDMTVFKATGSEQPLLSDGTTTYILPHDGILLLGCKDNNKHMENLDTVVPMQILSGGSQRHPLFIFGINSQSEWTDFSRQTTPTGYGVFFDGRTRYAASQKKMLASADTDIMHTLRENLLRTLTYDKLNGLDASSDLHQPARALFMASYDTCCWANSAAGQLAIGFEGNVPTTSSWGTWHEYGHQYQMGWSWSSLREVTVNLYSLAACYTEWGYAALNQCHKKAPSLGFTWDQQAVGSMIKAGQSWNIDTDPDLSRRLNMFAQLMASYPDLYPALGKAFREDYNRAKNRAALDETPEKVDWFAVNTSRLSGYDLREFFTLWNLPYSAAADEQIAAMKLPAPAQPVAAYEVPLIHSGTAPTTAMLKIEGNEDKKAIGFITNSAKFGPQSLIWAGEEMSTLHTQVVDTQNRAFNVTLRGTRSMGGCESHAINTTVVCGSAGSSTFLKVSYHPEDNLDLPAGEYSGTLPLIASLWKIPERTANVNIPLTISK
;
A
#
# COMPACT_ATOMS: atom_id res chain seq x y z
N MET A 1 27.99 42.05 5.18
CA MET A 1 28.07 43.03 6.29
C MET A 1 26.83 43.92 6.28
N LYS A 2 25.93 43.69 7.24
CA LYS A 2 24.99 44.65 7.88
C LYS A 2 24.02 43.79 8.69
N GLY A 3 24.32 43.67 9.97
CA GLY A 3 23.45 43.00 10.93
C GLY A 3 22.38 43.94 11.46
N TYR A 4 21.31 43.37 11.98
CA TYR A 4 20.48 44.01 13.00
C TYR A 4 20.15 42.98 14.07
N LYS A 5 20.47 43.38 15.31
CA LYS A 5 20.29 42.63 16.54
C LYS A 5 18.84 42.76 17.02
N PHE A 6 18.31 41.64 17.49
CA PHE A 6 17.15 41.57 18.37
C PHE A 6 17.46 42.23 19.72
N ASN A 7 16.44 42.85 20.33
CA ASN A 7 16.39 43.07 21.77
C ASN A 7 15.02 42.66 22.30
N GLN A 8 15.05 41.79 23.31
CA GLN A 8 13.94 41.47 24.21
C GLN A 8 13.73 42.64 25.19
N VAL A 9 12.51 42.76 25.74
CA VAL A 9 12.19 42.65 27.18
C VAL A 9 10.74 43.08 27.41
N ALA A 10 10.09 42.34 28.31
CA ALA A 10 8.69 42.36 28.64
C ALA A 10 8.34 43.30 29.83
N LEU A 11 7.02 43.36 30.08
CA LEU A 11 6.31 43.50 31.36
C LEU A 11 5.95 44.90 31.88
N GLY A 12 4.65 45.09 32.19
CA GLY A 12 4.14 46.22 32.97
C GLY A 12 2.61 46.29 33.09
N LEU A 13 2.06 45.57 34.09
CA LEU A 13 0.70 45.58 34.65
C LEU A 13 0.03 46.96 34.88
N ALA A 14 -1.31 47.01 34.81
CA ALA A 14 -2.26 47.48 35.87
C ALA A 14 -3.70 47.57 35.31
N LEU A 15 -4.67 46.73 35.72
CA LEU A 15 -5.53 46.73 36.92
C LEU A 15 -6.70 47.76 36.97
N LEU A 16 -7.92 47.20 36.80
CA LEU A 16 -9.10 47.23 37.71
C LEU A 16 -9.99 48.49 37.90
N LEU A 17 -11.30 48.33 37.64
CA LEU A 17 -12.45 48.73 38.49
C LEU A 17 -13.75 48.00 37.98
N VAL A 18 -14.32 47.02 38.72
CA VAL A 18 -15.48 47.08 39.67
C VAL A 18 -16.82 47.29 38.94
N ALA A 19 -17.97 46.62 39.15
CA ALA A 19 -18.62 45.69 40.09
C ALA A 19 -19.66 44.88 39.24
N GLY A 20 -20.23 43.72 39.55
CA GLY A 20 -20.81 43.20 40.79
C GLY A 20 -22.26 42.78 40.52
N SER A 21 -22.65 41.62 41.05
CA SER A 21 -23.99 41.00 41.17
C SER A 21 -24.54 40.16 40.00
N ALA A 22 -24.98 38.96 40.39
CA ALA A 22 -25.50 37.85 39.60
C ALA A 22 -27.03 37.91 39.45
N LEU A 23 -27.57 37.21 38.44
CA LEU A 23 -28.65 36.20 38.54
C LEU A 23 -29.18 35.80 37.14
N ALA A 24 -29.45 34.50 37.01
CA ALA A 24 -30.44 33.84 36.16
C ALA A 24 -30.29 33.82 34.62
N ASP A 25 -29.91 32.63 34.14
CA ASP A 25 -30.62 31.82 33.13
C ASP A 25 -31.14 32.50 31.84
N SER A 26 -30.48 32.18 30.72
CA SER A 26 -31.15 32.07 29.43
C SER A 26 -30.44 31.01 28.58
N ALA A 27 -31.11 29.88 28.40
CA ALA A 27 -30.72 28.79 27.51
C ALA A 27 -30.41 29.31 26.10
N SER A 28 -29.18 29.12 25.64
CA SER A 28 -28.82 29.21 24.22
C SER A 28 -28.85 27.81 23.62
N ALA A 29 -29.82 27.58 22.74
CA ALA A 29 -30.02 26.33 22.03
C ALA A 29 -28.75 25.88 21.30
N GLU A 30 -28.27 24.68 21.64
CA GLU A 30 -27.36 23.92 20.79
C GLU A 30 -28.09 23.62 19.47
N ILE A 31 -27.55 24.15 18.36
CA ILE A 31 -27.92 23.68 17.03
C ILE A 31 -27.32 22.27 16.91
N ASN A 32 -28.11 21.30 17.32
CA ASN A 32 -27.83 19.89 17.15
C ASN A 32 -27.87 19.62 15.64
N SER A 33 -26.70 19.55 14.99
CA SER A 33 -26.61 19.11 13.60
C SER A 33 -27.08 17.66 13.55
N MET A 34 -28.33 17.44 13.15
CA MET A 34 -28.85 16.10 12.92
C MET A 34 -27.90 15.37 11.95
N PRO A 35 -27.51 14.12 12.24
CA PRO A 35 -26.83 13.31 11.25
C PRO A 35 -27.72 13.21 10.02
N VAL A 36 -27.18 13.60 8.87
CA VAL A 36 -27.85 13.44 7.58
C VAL A 36 -28.22 11.97 7.44
N ALA A 37 -29.50 11.67 7.23
CA ALA A 37 -29.95 10.31 7.03
C ALA A 37 -29.16 9.67 5.86
N PRO A 38 -28.71 8.41 5.98
CA PRO A 38 -28.00 7.75 4.89
C PRO A 38 -28.87 7.79 3.62
N ALA A 39 -28.24 8.06 2.48
CA ALA A 39 -28.93 8.08 1.20
C ALA A 39 -29.64 6.72 0.97
N PRO A 40 -30.84 6.69 0.37
CA PRO A 40 -31.48 5.44 -0.04
C PRO A 40 -30.52 4.59 -0.87
N ILE A 41 -30.57 3.26 -0.72
CA ILE A 41 -29.71 2.31 -1.46
C ILE A 41 -29.78 2.59 -2.97
N GLU A 42 -30.94 2.96 -3.51
CA GLU A 42 -31.15 3.29 -4.93
C GLU A 42 -30.25 4.42 -5.45
N ASN A 43 -29.72 5.27 -4.56
CA ASN A 43 -28.83 6.38 -4.90
C ASN A 43 -27.34 6.03 -4.78
N SER A 44 -26.98 4.82 -4.35
CA SER A 44 -25.58 4.40 -4.26
C SER A 44 -25.02 4.10 -5.65
N TRP A 45 -23.71 4.33 -5.83
CA TRP A 45 -23.08 4.08 -7.14
C TRP A 45 -23.08 2.59 -7.53
N TRP A 46 -23.15 1.69 -6.54
CA TRP A 46 -23.13 0.24 -6.75
C TRP A 46 -24.51 -0.37 -7.02
N ALA A 47 -25.61 0.32 -6.72
CA ALA A 47 -26.96 -0.25 -6.77
C ALA A 47 -27.32 -0.88 -8.13
N LYS A 48 -26.96 -0.21 -9.22
CA LYS A 48 -27.22 -0.71 -10.59
C LYS A 48 -26.46 -1.99 -10.95
N TYR A 49 -25.45 -2.38 -10.17
CA TYR A 49 -24.65 -3.57 -10.41
C TYR A 49 -25.08 -4.78 -9.56
N GLN A 50 -26.19 -4.71 -8.81
CA GLN A 50 -26.64 -5.79 -7.92
C GLN A 50 -26.74 -7.17 -8.60
N TYR A 51 -27.12 -7.21 -9.88
CA TYR A 51 -27.25 -8.44 -10.67
C TYR A 51 -26.08 -8.68 -11.62
N SER A 52 -25.04 -7.83 -11.60
CA SER A 52 -23.84 -8.06 -12.39
C SER A 52 -23.01 -9.18 -11.76
N GLN A 53 -22.83 -10.28 -12.49
CA GLN A 53 -22.01 -11.39 -12.02
C GLN A 53 -20.54 -10.95 -11.83
N GLY A 54 -19.96 -10.25 -12.82
CA GLY A 54 -18.58 -9.77 -12.73
C GLY A 54 -18.34 -8.82 -11.57
N PHE A 55 -19.33 -7.98 -11.23
CA PHE A 55 -19.24 -7.08 -10.08
C PHE A 55 -19.26 -7.85 -8.75
N ASN A 56 -20.20 -8.78 -8.57
CA ASN A 56 -20.29 -9.58 -7.36
C ASN A 56 -19.06 -10.50 -7.16
N GLU A 57 -18.51 -11.05 -8.25
CA GLU A 57 -17.26 -11.81 -8.20
C GLU A 57 -16.07 -10.91 -7.82
N ALA A 58 -15.98 -9.69 -8.37
CA ALA A 58 -14.95 -8.73 -7.97
C ALA A 58 -15.07 -8.32 -6.50
N LEU A 59 -16.28 -8.08 -5.99
CA LEU A 59 -16.50 -7.82 -4.56
C LEU A 59 -16.02 -9.01 -3.72
N SER A 60 -16.39 -10.23 -4.07
CA SER A 60 -15.96 -11.44 -3.38
C SER A 60 -14.43 -11.58 -3.36
N GLN A 61 -13.77 -11.32 -4.49
CA GLN A 61 -12.31 -11.28 -4.58
C GLN A 61 -11.71 -10.21 -3.65
N LEU A 62 -12.35 -9.06 -3.51
CA LEU A 62 -11.96 -7.99 -2.60
C LEU A 62 -12.43 -8.21 -1.15
N ALA A 63 -12.86 -9.43 -0.80
CA ALA A 63 -13.35 -9.78 0.55
C ALA A 63 -14.59 -8.97 0.98
N LEU A 64 -15.49 -8.69 0.03
CA LEU A 64 -16.73 -7.95 0.24
C LEU A 64 -17.93 -8.68 -0.38
N SER A 65 -19.14 -8.32 0.03
CA SER A 65 -20.40 -8.72 -0.60
C SER A 65 -21.28 -7.51 -0.85
N PHE A 66 -22.26 -7.67 -1.74
CA PHE A 66 -23.24 -6.61 -2.01
C PHE A 66 -24.04 -6.24 -0.75
N GLU A 67 -24.38 -7.21 0.08
CA GLU A 67 -25.05 -7.00 1.36
C GLU A 67 -24.19 -6.18 2.33
N GLN A 68 -22.88 -6.44 2.38
CA GLN A 68 -21.94 -5.67 3.20
C GLN A 68 -21.80 -4.22 2.73
N LEU A 69 -21.93 -3.95 1.42
CA LEU A 69 -21.95 -2.56 0.94
C LEU A 69 -23.20 -1.81 1.46
N ASN A 70 -24.32 -2.52 1.63
CA ASN A 70 -25.60 -1.94 2.04
C ASN A 70 -25.81 -1.89 3.55
N SER A 71 -25.06 -2.67 4.34
CA SER A 71 -25.17 -2.66 5.81
C SER A 71 -24.68 -1.34 6.41
N ASP A 72 -23.68 -0.72 5.78
CA ASP A 72 -23.22 0.64 6.09
C ASP A 72 -22.84 1.39 4.80
N ILE A 73 -23.85 2.07 4.22
CA ILE A 73 -23.70 2.88 3.01
C ILE A 73 -22.68 4.00 3.22
N SER A 74 -22.65 4.61 4.40
CA SER A 74 -21.78 5.76 4.67
C SER A 74 -20.32 5.33 4.73
N ALA A 75 -20.03 4.21 5.41
CA ALA A 75 -18.69 3.63 5.42
C ALA A 75 -18.25 3.20 4.01
N THR A 76 -19.14 2.59 3.24
CA THR A 76 -18.85 2.17 1.85
C THR A 76 -18.54 3.36 0.93
N GLU A 77 -19.30 4.44 1.04
CA GLU A 77 -19.03 5.68 0.30
C GLU A 77 -17.71 6.33 0.72
N ALA A 78 -17.36 6.27 2.00
CA ALA A 78 -16.06 6.75 2.49
C ALA A 78 -14.91 5.93 1.90
N ARG A 79 -15.01 4.60 1.92
CA ARG A 79 -14.01 3.69 1.31
C ARG A 79 -13.87 3.89 -0.19
N SER A 80 -14.98 4.16 -0.88
CA SER A 80 -14.98 4.43 -2.32
C SER A 80 -14.35 5.77 -2.70
N LYS A 81 -13.98 6.61 -1.72
CA LYS A 81 -13.21 7.87 -1.89
C LYS A 81 -11.76 7.72 -1.43
N ASP A 82 -11.41 6.62 -0.76
CA ASP A 82 -10.06 6.34 -0.31
C ASP A 82 -9.26 5.65 -1.43
N VAL A 83 -8.29 6.36 -1.98
CA VAL A 83 -7.40 5.90 -3.06
C VAL A 83 -6.51 4.71 -2.67
N ASN A 84 -6.38 4.44 -1.37
CA ASN A 84 -5.66 3.30 -0.81
C ASN A 84 -6.58 2.11 -0.51
N ASP A 85 -7.89 2.22 -0.80
CA ASP A 85 -8.88 1.16 -0.76
C ASP A 85 -9.21 0.67 -2.19
N PRO A 86 -9.37 -0.64 -2.41
CA PRO A 86 -9.70 -1.16 -3.73
C PRO A 86 -11.08 -0.73 -4.26
N LEU A 87 -12.04 -0.35 -3.41
CA LEU A 87 -13.34 0.15 -3.85
C LEU A 87 -13.25 1.43 -4.66
N PHE A 88 -12.31 2.32 -4.34
CA PHE A 88 -12.05 3.51 -5.16
C PHE A 88 -11.70 3.14 -6.61
N TRP A 89 -10.82 2.15 -6.79
CA TRP A 89 -10.36 1.73 -8.11
C TRP A 89 -11.42 0.93 -8.87
N LEU A 90 -12.20 0.11 -8.17
CA LEU A 90 -13.35 -0.59 -8.76
C LEU A 90 -14.41 0.41 -9.23
N LYS A 91 -14.82 1.37 -8.38
CA LYS A 91 -15.74 2.44 -8.74
C LYS A 91 -15.26 3.22 -9.96
N ARG A 92 -14.02 3.71 -9.92
CA ARG A 92 -13.40 4.46 -11.02
C ARG A 92 -13.43 3.67 -12.33
N THR A 93 -13.13 2.37 -12.28
CA THR A 93 -13.16 1.50 -13.47
C THR A 93 -14.56 1.39 -14.06
N LEU A 94 -15.57 1.20 -13.21
CA LEU A 94 -16.97 1.11 -13.60
C LEU A 94 -17.53 2.44 -14.13
N GLU A 95 -17.02 3.58 -13.64
CA GLU A 95 -17.34 4.90 -14.15
C GLU A 95 -16.72 5.14 -15.53
N ILE A 96 -15.46 4.72 -15.75
CA ILE A 96 -14.79 4.83 -17.06
C ILE A 96 -15.58 4.10 -18.14
N TYR A 97 -16.07 2.91 -17.83
CA TYR A 97 -16.72 2.01 -18.78
C TYR A 97 -18.19 1.76 -18.38
N PRO A 98 -19.11 2.70 -18.67
CA PRO A 98 -20.53 2.51 -18.37
C PRO A 98 -21.10 1.32 -19.14
N VAL A 99 -21.71 0.38 -18.41
CA VAL A 99 -22.29 -0.85 -18.97
C VAL A 99 -23.45 -0.61 -19.94
N ASP A 100 -24.16 0.51 -19.78
CA ASP A 100 -25.34 0.85 -20.58
C ASP A 100 -25.03 1.69 -21.83
N ALA A 101 -23.74 2.02 -22.05
CA ALA A 101 -23.30 2.91 -23.12
C ALA A 101 -21.93 2.51 -23.67
N THR A 102 -21.89 1.46 -24.50
CA THR A 102 -20.66 0.78 -24.96
C THR A 102 -19.67 1.62 -25.77
N ASP A 103 -20.11 2.77 -26.28
CA ASP A 103 -19.30 3.71 -27.07
C ASP A 103 -19.09 5.05 -26.33
N SER A 104 -19.48 5.11 -25.06
CA SER A 104 -19.25 6.24 -24.17
C SER A 104 -18.23 5.87 -23.10
N TYR A 105 -17.35 6.79 -22.78
CA TYR A 105 -16.25 6.61 -21.84
C TYR A 105 -16.14 7.85 -20.95
N ASN A 106 -16.07 7.67 -19.63
CA ASN A 106 -15.79 8.79 -18.72
C ASN A 106 -14.30 8.79 -18.40
N ILE A 107 -13.52 9.53 -19.19
CA ILE A 107 -12.06 9.47 -19.11
C ILE A 107 -11.58 10.32 -17.93
N PRO A 108 -10.94 9.72 -16.91
CA PRO A 108 -10.44 10.47 -15.77
C PRO A 108 -9.22 11.28 -16.17
N VAL A 109 -9.13 12.47 -15.59
CA VAL A 109 -7.93 13.28 -15.67
C VAL A 109 -6.84 12.66 -14.79
N THR A 110 -5.70 12.43 -15.40
CA THR A 110 -4.47 11.90 -14.79
C THR A 110 -3.42 13.00 -14.71
N GLU A 111 -2.40 12.87 -13.87
CA GLU A 111 -1.29 13.82 -13.88
C GLU A 111 -0.35 13.62 -15.08
N SER A 112 0.19 14.71 -15.63
CA SER A 112 1.20 14.60 -16.69
C SER A 112 2.51 13.99 -16.18
N ASN A 113 3.28 13.38 -17.10
CA ASN A 113 4.54 12.73 -16.74
C ASN A 113 5.58 13.72 -16.18
N ASP A 114 5.59 14.97 -16.64
CA ASP A 114 6.47 16.00 -16.09
C ASP A 114 6.13 16.33 -14.63
N VAL A 115 4.84 16.54 -14.34
CA VAL A 115 4.33 16.79 -12.97
C VAL A 115 4.69 15.61 -12.06
N ARG A 116 4.49 14.39 -12.58
CA ARG A 116 4.73 13.15 -11.85
C ARG A 116 6.19 12.90 -11.54
N ARG A 117 7.10 13.04 -12.52
CA ARG A 117 8.55 12.87 -12.29
C ARG A 117 9.07 13.86 -11.28
N ALA A 118 8.65 15.12 -11.38
CA ALA A 118 9.03 16.15 -10.41
C ALA A 118 8.55 15.77 -9.00
N ARG A 119 7.36 15.19 -8.86
CA ARG A 119 6.75 14.85 -7.56
C ARG A 119 7.27 13.56 -6.94
N LEU A 120 7.37 12.49 -7.74
CA LEU A 120 7.57 11.12 -7.24
C LEU A 120 8.99 10.60 -7.43
N THR A 121 9.83 11.26 -8.24
CA THR A 121 11.15 10.75 -8.67
C THR A 121 11.13 9.40 -9.40
N GLY A 122 9.93 8.91 -9.72
CA GLY A 122 9.70 7.61 -10.36
C GLY A 122 9.63 7.68 -11.88
N PHE A 123 9.54 6.49 -12.47
CA PHE A 123 9.43 6.23 -13.90
C PHE A 123 8.13 6.73 -14.53
N ASP A 124 8.14 7.09 -15.82
CA ASP A 124 7.04 6.98 -16.82
C ASP A 124 5.76 6.22 -16.42
N ARG A 125 4.55 6.74 -16.63
CA ARG A 125 3.31 5.93 -16.72
C ARG A 125 2.48 6.38 -17.91
N ASN A 126 1.60 5.49 -18.35
CA ASN A 126 0.74 5.71 -19.50
C ASN A 126 -0.55 6.42 -19.04
N ASN A 127 -0.97 7.47 -19.75
CA ASN A 127 -2.15 8.27 -19.38
C ASN A 127 -3.40 7.96 -20.24
N TYR A 128 -3.38 6.83 -20.95
CA TYR A 128 -4.37 6.48 -21.96
C TYR A 128 -5.14 5.21 -21.59
N PHE A 129 -6.45 5.29 -21.69
CA PHE A 129 -7.38 4.20 -21.46
C PHE A 129 -7.74 3.54 -22.79
N LEU A 130 -7.93 2.22 -22.75
CA LEU A 130 -8.33 1.44 -23.91
C LEU A 130 -9.78 1.76 -24.26
N THR A 131 -10.09 1.82 -25.54
CA THR A 131 -11.49 1.73 -26.00
C THR A 131 -11.72 0.34 -26.57
N ARG A 132 -12.97 0.06 -26.97
CA ARG A 132 -13.32 -1.15 -27.71
C ARG A 132 -13.18 -1.00 -29.22
N GLU A 133 -12.70 0.15 -29.71
CA GLU A 133 -12.54 0.39 -31.14
C GLU A 133 -11.19 -0.04 -31.67
N TYR A 134 -11.22 -0.77 -32.77
CA TYR A 134 -10.06 -1.10 -33.57
C TYR A 134 -10.26 -0.55 -34.98
N GLY A 135 -9.23 0.09 -35.52
CA GLY A 135 -9.28 0.54 -36.90
C GLY A 135 -7.98 0.33 -37.63
N LYS A 136 -8.07 0.50 -38.94
CA LYS A 136 -6.95 0.38 -39.86
C LYS A 136 -6.40 1.73 -40.26
N THR A 137 -5.13 1.72 -40.63
CA THR A 137 -4.40 2.88 -41.16
C THR A 137 -5.24 3.62 -42.21
N GLY A 138 -5.41 4.93 -42.05
CA GLY A 138 -6.16 5.80 -42.96
C GLY A 138 -7.66 5.90 -42.71
N GLU A 139 -8.24 5.06 -41.84
CA GLU A 139 -9.63 5.22 -41.41
C GLU A 139 -9.80 6.48 -40.55
N ALA A 140 -11.03 6.98 -40.47
CA ALA A 140 -11.38 8.14 -39.67
C ALA A 140 -12.30 7.71 -38.52
N ILE A 141 -11.95 8.08 -37.28
CA ILE A 141 -12.82 7.94 -36.11
C ILE A 141 -13.23 9.32 -35.64
N THR A 142 -14.53 9.49 -35.41
CA THR A 142 -15.12 10.73 -34.92
C THR A 142 -15.45 10.61 -33.45
N ILE A 143 -14.88 11.49 -32.63
CA ILE A 143 -14.98 11.48 -31.17
C ILE A 143 -15.60 12.80 -30.73
N GLN A 144 -16.65 12.73 -29.92
CA GLN A 144 -17.19 13.87 -29.20
C GLN A 144 -16.62 13.88 -27.78
N ALA A 145 -16.05 15.01 -27.35
CA ALA A 145 -15.64 15.22 -25.97
C ALA A 145 -16.56 16.25 -25.30
N GLY A 146 -16.88 16.01 -24.03
CA GLY A 146 -17.53 16.99 -23.17
C GLY A 146 -16.58 18.12 -22.78
N THR A 147 -16.95 18.84 -21.71
CA THR A 147 -16.17 19.96 -21.22
C THR A 147 -14.81 19.48 -20.71
N ILE A 148 -13.72 19.99 -21.28
CA ILE A 148 -12.36 19.76 -20.82
C ILE A 148 -12.00 20.87 -19.81
N PRO A 149 -11.67 20.54 -18.55
CA PRO A 149 -11.35 21.55 -17.54
C PRO A 149 -10.13 22.40 -17.92
N ALA A 150 -10.08 23.63 -17.40
CA ALA A 150 -8.92 24.50 -17.59
C ALA A 150 -7.64 23.85 -17.02
N GLY A 151 -6.55 23.90 -17.80
CA GLY A 151 -5.27 23.26 -17.43
C GLY A 151 -5.15 21.77 -17.80
N VAL A 152 -6.23 21.16 -18.28
CA VAL A 152 -6.26 19.78 -18.77
C VAL A 152 -6.12 19.75 -20.30
N ALA A 153 -5.36 18.78 -20.80
CA ALA A 153 -5.30 18.46 -22.22
C ALA A 153 -5.73 17.01 -22.45
N CYS A 154 -6.70 16.81 -23.34
CA CYS A 154 -7.20 15.48 -23.71
C CYS A 154 -6.83 15.13 -25.15
N TYR A 155 -6.61 13.84 -25.39
CA TYR A 155 -6.07 13.34 -26.65
C TYR A 155 -6.73 12.02 -27.04
N ALA A 156 -6.88 11.83 -28.35
CA ALA A 156 -6.97 10.51 -28.97
C ALA A 156 -5.56 10.02 -29.32
N ALA A 157 -5.33 8.71 -29.20
CA ALA A 157 -4.09 8.06 -29.61
C ALA A 157 -4.37 6.62 -30.06
N MET A 158 -3.34 5.86 -30.45
CA MET A 158 -3.49 4.45 -30.79
C MET A 158 -2.35 3.57 -30.26
N ASP A 159 -2.69 2.33 -29.92
CA ASP A 159 -1.72 1.24 -29.69
C ASP A 159 -2.02 0.08 -30.66
N GLY A 160 -1.03 -0.31 -31.46
CA GLY A 160 -1.15 -1.43 -32.43
C GLY A 160 -0.23 -2.62 -32.17
N ASP A 161 0.90 -2.40 -31.47
CA ASP A 161 1.88 -3.43 -31.14
C ASP A 161 1.87 -3.68 -29.62
N MET A 162 1.32 -4.83 -29.24
CA MET A 162 1.10 -5.22 -27.84
C MET A 162 2.14 -6.21 -27.33
N THR A 163 3.15 -6.58 -28.12
CA THR A 163 4.16 -7.57 -27.70
C THR A 163 4.94 -7.09 -26.47
N VAL A 164 5.28 -5.81 -26.43
CA VAL A 164 5.98 -5.15 -25.32
C VAL A 164 5.32 -3.83 -24.88
N PHE A 165 4.12 -3.56 -25.40
CA PHE A 165 3.43 -2.27 -25.35
C PHE A 165 4.34 -1.10 -25.73
N LYS A 166 4.46 -0.76 -27.01
CA LYS A 166 5.21 0.45 -27.40
C LYS A 166 4.64 1.69 -26.71
N ALA A 167 5.49 2.70 -26.47
CA ALA A 167 5.03 3.97 -25.92
C ALA A 167 3.95 4.55 -26.86
N THR A 168 2.82 4.97 -26.27
CA THR A 168 1.70 5.52 -27.03
C THR A 168 2.15 6.75 -27.82
N GLY A 169 1.90 6.72 -29.12
CA GLY A 169 2.27 7.78 -30.06
C GLY A 169 1.07 8.31 -30.83
N SER A 170 1.34 9.23 -31.76
CA SER A 170 0.34 9.79 -32.67
C SER A 170 -0.83 10.50 -31.96
N GLU A 171 -0.52 11.27 -30.91
CA GLU A 171 -1.53 11.97 -30.12
C GLU A 171 -2.21 13.07 -30.95
N GLN A 172 -3.54 13.04 -31.01
CA GLN A 172 -4.39 14.07 -31.61
C GLN A 172 -5.17 14.80 -30.50
N PRO A 173 -4.99 16.12 -30.31
CA PRO A 173 -5.76 16.88 -29.32
C PRO A 173 -7.26 16.83 -29.58
N LEU A 174 -8.05 16.69 -28.52
CA LEU A 174 -9.51 16.74 -28.54
C LEU A 174 -10.01 18.16 -28.26
N LEU A 175 -11.13 18.53 -28.89
CA LEU A 175 -11.79 19.81 -28.69
C LEU A 175 -12.76 19.73 -27.50
N SER A 176 -12.69 20.69 -26.57
CA SER A 176 -13.69 20.82 -25.49
C SER A 176 -15.06 21.09 -26.07
N ASP A 177 -16.08 20.40 -25.56
CA ASP A 177 -17.49 20.54 -25.97
C ASP A 177 -17.66 20.44 -27.50
N GLY A 178 -16.86 19.58 -28.12
CA GLY A 178 -16.67 19.54 -29.56
C GLY A 178 -16.42 18.15 -30.12
N THR A 179 -16.36 18.08 -31.44
CA THR A 179 -16.11 16.85 -32.18
C THR A 179 -14.76 16.93 -32.88
N THR A 180 -13.94 15.89 -32.68
CA THR A 180 -12.65 15.71 -33.35
C THR A 180 -12.71 14.49 -34.25
N THR A 181 -12.27 14.63 -35.50
CA THR A 181 -12.02 13.50 -36.39
C THR A 181 -10.54 13.14 -36.34
N TYR A 182 -10.24 11.93 -35.91
CA TYR A 182 -8.89 11.37 -35.83
C TYR A 182 -8.65 10.40 -36.99
N ILE A 183 -7.67 10.69 -37.83
CA ILE A 183 -7.26 9.81 -38.94
C ILE A 183 -6.22 8.84 -38.42
N LEU A 184 -6.49 7.54 -38.55
CA LEU A 184 -5.70 6.50 -37.92
C LEU A 184 -4.32 6.38 -38.60
N PRO A 185 -3.22 6.55 -37.85
CA PRO A 185 -1.86 6.62 -38.40
C PRO A 185 -1.22 5.24 -38.68
N HIS A 186 -1.77 4.20 -38.07
CA HIS A 186 -1.40 2.80 -38.25
C HIS A 186 -2.63 1.94 -37.93
N ASP A 187 -2.50 0.62 -37.90
CA ASP A 187 -3.54 -0.29 -37.39
C ASP A 187 -3.45 -0.34 -35.85
N GLY A 188 -4.57 -0.46 -35.13
CA GLY A 188 -4.54 -0.56 -33.67
C GLY A 188 -5.85 -0.25 -32.96
N ILE A 189 -5.80 -0.33 -31.63
CA ILE A 189 -6.88 0.06 -30.72
C ILE A 189 -6.81 1.57 -30.49
N LEU A 190 -7.96 2.25 -30.60
CA LEU A 190 -8.10 3.64 -30.21
C LEU A 190 -7.97 3.79 -28.69
N LEU A 191 -7.23 4.80 -28.28
CA LEU A 191 -7.07 5.17 -26.88
C LEU A 191 -7.53 6.60 -26.63
N LEU A 192 -7.99 6.86 -25.41
CA LEU A 192 -8.40 8.18 -24.94
C LEU A 192 -7.69 8.51 -23.63
N GLY A 193 -7.23 9.75 -23.46
CA GLY A 193 -6.52 10.14 -22.25
C GLY A 193 -6.60 11.64 -21.99
N CYS A 194 -6.66 12.02 -20.72
CA CYS A 194 -6.66 13.41 -20.26
C CYS A 194 -5.55 13.61 -19.22
N LYS A 195 -4.75 14.66 -19.40
CA LYS A 195 -3.57 14.97 -18.59
C LYS A 195 -3.72 16.35 -17.97
N ASP A 196 -3.64 16.45 -16.64
CA ASP A 196 -3.49 17.71 -15.92
C ASP A 196 -2.00 18.10 -15.91
N ASN A 197 -1.71 19.28 -16.45
CA ASN A 197 -0.35 19.83 -16.46
C ASN A 197 -0.10 20.76 -15.27
N ASN A 198 -1.11 21.03 -14.44
CA ASN A 198 -0.94 21.76 -13.19
C ASN A 198 -0.12 20.92 -12.21
N LYS A 199 0.94 21.53 -11.65
CA LYS A 199 1.80 20.88 -10.66
C LYS A 199 1.01 20.36 -9.44
N HIS A 200 -0.07 21.02 -9.05
CA HIS A 200 -0.91 20.64 -7.91
C HIS A 200 -2.01 19.62 -8.26
N MET A 201 -2.15 19.25 -9.54
CA MET A 201 -3.11 18.24 -10.01
C MET A 201 -4.54 18.59 -9.59
N GLU A 202 -4.95 19.85 -9.75
CA GLU A 202 -6.23 20.39 -9.29
C GLU A 202 -7.45 19.67 -9.90
N ASN A 203 -7.28 19.09 -11.09
CA ASN A 203 -8.35 18.38 -11.78
C ASN A 203 -8.26 16.86 -11.64
N LEU A 204 -7.36 16.33 -10.79
CA LEU A 204 -7.21 14.89 -10.59
C LEU A 204 -8.57 14.26 -10.21
N ASP A 205 -8.89 13.10 -10.81
CA ASP A 205 -10.16 12.39 -10.66
C ASP A 205 -11.42 13.11 -11.20
N THR A 206 -11.28 14.31 -11.79
CA THR A 206 -12.34 14.86 -12.65
C THR A 206 -12.47 13.98 -13.89
N VAL A 207 -13.68 13.75 -14.38
CA VAL A 207 -13.94 12.94 -15.57
C VAL A 207 -14.35 13.82 -16.75
N VAL A 208 -13.87 13.48 -17.94
CA VAL A 208 -14.29 14.07 -19.21
C VAL A 208 -15.09 13.01 -19.97
N PRO A 209 -16.42 13.18 -20.11
CA PRO A 209 -17.24 12.28 -20.93
C PRO A 209 -16.79 12.36 -22.39
N MET A 210 -16.63 11.20 -23.02
CA MET A 210 -16.28 11.07 -24.42
C MET A 210 -17.16 10.03 -25.10
N GLN A 211 -17.61 10.30 -26.31
CA GLN A 211 -18.41 9.38 -27.11
C GLN A 211 -17.78 9.17 -28.47
N ILE A 212 -17.67 7.91 -28.89
CA ILE A 212 -17.27 7.56 -30.24
C ILE A 212 -18.54 7.60 -31.09
N LEU A 213 -18.60 8.54 -32.04
CA LEU A 213 -19.77 8.78 -32.87
C LEU A 213 -19.80 7.90 -34.12
N SER A 214 -18.63 7.66 -34.70
CA SER A 214 -18.47 6.87 -35.93
C SER A 214 -17.01 6.51 -36.19
N GLY A 215 -16.79 5.55 -37.09
CA GLY A 215 -15.47 5.04 -37.44
C GLY A 215 -15.11 3.77 -36.68
N GLY A 216 -13.93 3.21 -36.98
CA GLY A 216 -13.52 1.89 -36.50
C GLY A 216 -14.11 0.81 -37.40
N SER A 217 -13.26 0.11 -38.17
CA SER A 217 -13.75 -1.01 -38.99
C SER A 217 -14.05 -2.26 -38.18
N GLN A 218 -13.53 -2.39 -36.96
CA GLN A 218 -13.67 -3.57 -36.12
C GLN A 218 -13.74 -3.21 -34.63
N ARG A 219 -14.26 -4.14 -33.83
CA ARG A 219 -14.24 -4.02 -32.36
C ARG A 219 -13.15 -4.92 -31.78
N HIS A 220 -12.45 -4.42 -30.78
CA HIS A 220 -11.52 -5.21 -29.99
C HIS A 220 -12.17 -5.63 -28.66
N PRO A 221 -12.21 -6.94 -28.36
CA PRO A 221 -12.65 -7.41 -27.05
C PRO A 221 -11.77 -6.85 -25.94
N LEU A 222 -12.37 -6.48 -24.81
CA LEU A 222 -11.68 -5.98 -23.63
C LEU A 222 -12.35 -6.58 -22.40
N PHE A 223 -11.57 -7.32 -21.61
CA PHE A 223 -12.00 -7.91 -20.35
C PHE A 223 -11.65 -6.98 -19.17
N ILE A 224 -12.63 -6.62 -18.35
CA ILE A 224 -12.45 -5.60 -17.30
C ILE A 224 -12.89 -6.16 -15.96
N PHE A 225 -12.00 -6.07 -14.95
CA PHE A 225 -12.30 -6.47 -13.58
C PHE A 225 -13.50 -5.69 -13.03
N GLY A 226 -14.51 -6.41 -12.52
CA GLY A 226 -15.75 -5.83 -12.01
C GLY A 226 -16.87 -5.65 -13.05
N ILE A 227 -16.56 -5.76 -14.34
CA ILE A 227 -17.56 -5.77 -15.42
C ILE A 227 -17.75 -7.19 -15.93
N ASN A 228 -16.66 -7.85 -16.32
CA ASN A 228 -16.68 -9.20 -16.85
C ASN A 228 -16.56 -10.24 -15.73
N SER A 229 -17.16 -11.41 -15.95
CA SER A 229 -17.13 -12.53 -14.99
C SER A 229 -16.09 -13.59 -15.33
N GLN A 230 -15.74 -14.42 -14.36
CA GLN A 230 -14.87 -15.58 -14.53
C GLN A 230 -15.42 -16.55 -15.58
N SER A 231 -16.74 -16.72 -15.66
CA SER A 231 -17.34 -17.59 -16.69
C SER A 231 -17.19 -17.04 -18.10
N GLU A 232 -17.12 -15.73 -18.27
CA GLU A 232 -16.88 -15.09 -19.58
C GLU A 232 -15.42 -15.19 -20.03
N TRP A 233 -14.49 -15.43 -19.10
CA TRP A 233 -13.05 -15.48 -19.39
C TRP A 233 -12.68 -16.57 -20.39
N THR A 234 -13.28 -17.75 -20.28
CA THR A 234 -12.99 -18.88 -21.18
C THR A 234 -13.34 -18.56 -22.64
N ASP A 235 -14.45 -17.86 -22.87
CA ASP A 235 -14.84 -17.45 -24.23
C ASP A 235 -13.95 -16.31 -24.73
N PHE A 236 -13.67 -15.32 -23.86
CA PHE A 236 -12.75 -14.23 -24.16
C PHE A 236 -11.36 -14.73 -24.56
N SER A 237 -10.82 -15.72 -23.85
CA SER A 237 -9.46 -16.23 -24.08
C SER A 237 -9.32 -17.07 -25.36
N ARG A 238 -10.44 -17.56 -25.90
CA ARG A 238 -10.50 -18.32 -27.15
C ARG A 238 -10.82 -17.47 -28.36
N GLN A 239 -11.31 -16.25 -28.15
CA GLN A 239 -11.67 -15.34 -29.24
C GLN A 239 -10.43 -14.87 -30.00
N THR A 240 -10.48 -14.91 -31.33
CA THR A 240 -9.47 -14.26 -32.18
C THR A 240 -9.68 -12.75 -32.18
N THR A 241 -8.63 -11.98 -31.89
CA THR A 241 -8.69 -10.52 -31.90
C THR A 241 -7.99 -9.91 -33.11
N PRO A 242 -8.37 -8.70 -33.56
CA PRO A 242 -7.69 -8.02 -34.67
C PRO A 242 -6.19 -7.80 -34.48
N THR A 243 -5.75 -7.65 -33.22
CA THR A 243 -4.34 -7.44 -32.86
C THR A 243 -3.57 -8.76 -32.72
N GLY A 244 -4.27 -9.88 -32.57
CA GLY A 244 -3.68 -11.16 -32.16
C GLY A 244 -3.36 -11.26 -30.66
N TYR A 245 -3.81 -10.30 -29.85
CA TYR A 245 -3.65 -10.26 -28.39
C TYR A 245 -5.00 -10.11 -27.70
N GLY A 246 -5.17 -10.80 -26.57
CA GLY A 246 -6.20 -10.47 -25.59
C GLY A 246 -5.73 -9.29 -24.74
N VAL A 247 -6.61 -8.30 -24.53
CA VAL A 247 -6.33 -7.14 -23.68
C VAL A 247 -7.32 -7.08 -22.52
N PHE A 248 -6.79 -6.79 -21.33
CA PHE A 248 -7.58 -6.79 -20.11
C PHE A 248 -7.10 -5.75 -19.11
N PHE A 249 -7.96 -5.38 -18.16
CA PHE A 249 -7.76 -4.21 -17.30
C PHE A 249 -8.29 -4.45 -15.88
N ASP A 250 -7.48 -4.11 -14.87
CA ASP A 250 -7.82 -4.23 -13.45
C ASP A 250 -8.19 -2.89 -12.78
N GLY A 251 -8.18 -1.79 -13.53
CA GLY A 251 -8.36 -0.43 -13.01
C GLY A 251 -7.08 0.42 -12.97
N ARG A 252 -5.90 -0.22 -12.99
CA ARG A 252 -4.59 0.44 -12.92
C ARG A 252 -3.57 -0.05 -13.95
N THR A 253 -3.75 -1.24 -14.49
CA THR A 253 -2.82 -1.86 -15.43
C THR A 253 -3.56 -2.37 -16.65
N ARG A 254 -3.03 -2.01 -17.82
CA ARG A 254 -3.42 -2.59 -19.11
C ARG A 254 -2.55 -3.81 -19.36
N TYR A 255 -3.17 -4.96 -19.53
CA TYR A 255 -2.48 -6.20 -19.80
C TYR A 255 -2.65 -6.61 -21.25
N ALA A 256 -1.63 -7.27 -21.80
CA ALA A 256 -1.74 -7.96 -23.08
C ALA A 256 -1.08 -9.35 -22.99
N ALA A 257 -1.73 -10.30 -23.64
CA ALA A 257 -1.21 -11.64 -23.86
C ALA A 257 -1.59 -12.09 -25.27
N SER A 258 -0.65 -12.70 -25.99
CA SER A 258 -0.86 -13.19 -27.35
C SER A 258 -1.94 -14.25 -27.38
N GLN A 259 -2.54 -14.48 -28.54
CA GLN A 259 -3.55 -15.52 -28.73
C GLN A 259 -3.09 -16.88 -28.19
N LYS A 260 -1.81 -17.23 -28.36
CA LYS A 260 -1.23 -18.46 -27.84
C LYS A 260 -1.31 -18.51 -26.30
N LYS A 261 -0.91 -17.42 -25.64
CA LYS A 261 -0.98 -17.33 -24.17
C LYS A 261 -2.42 -17.29 -23.67
N MET A 262 -3.30 -16.56 -24.35
CA MET A 262 -4.73 -16.52 -24.02
C MET A 262 -5.36 -17.91 -24.07
N LEU A 263 -5.13 -18.67 -25.15
CA LEU A 263 -5.62 -20.05 -25.28
C LEU A 263 -5.10 -20.95 -24.15
N ALA A 264 -3.84 -20.80 -23.75
CA ALA A 264 -3.25 -21.54 -22.63
C ALA A 264 -3.77 -21.08 -21.25
N SER A 265 -4.51 -19.98 -21.19
CA SER A 265 -5.04 -19.38 -19.95
C SER A 265 -6.55 -19.57 -19.81
N ALA A 266 -7.17 -20.44 -20.61
CA ALA A 266 -8.64 -20.59 -20.62
C ALA A 266 -9.25 -21.03 -19.29
N ASP A 267 -8.45 -21.74 -18.47
CA ASP A 267 -8.83 -22.23 -17.14
C ASP A 267 -8.21 -21.41 -16.00
N THR A 268 -7.53 -20.30 -16.30
CA THR A 268 -6.98 -19.38 -15.29
C THR A 268 -8.12 -18.75 -14.49
N ASP A 269 -8.00 -18.75 -13.17
CA ASP A 269 -8.82 -17.88 -12.31
C ASP A 269 -8.34 -16.43 -12.46
N ILE A 270 -8.88 -15.77 -13.48
CA ILE A 270 -8.48 -14.43 -13.88
C ILE A 270 -8.94 -13.39 -12.86
N MET A 271 -10.05 -13.65 -12.16
CA MET A 271 -10.56 -12.74 -11.14
C MET A 271 -9.59 -12.66 -9.96
N HIS A 272 -9.01 -13.79 -9.55
CA HIS A 272 -7.90 -13.83 -8.61
C HIS A 272 -6.66 -13.08 -9.14
N THR A 273 -6.24 -13.35 -10.38
CA THR A 273 -5.06 -12.67 -10.98
C THR A 273 -5.20 -11.15 -10.97
N LEU A 274 -6.35 -10.62 -11.40
CA LEU A 274 -6.59 -9.18 -11.49
C LEU A 274 -6.71 -8.53 -10.11
N ARG A 275 -7.32 -9.24 -9.16
CA ARG A 275 -7.35 -8.80 -7.75
C ARG A 275 -5.94 -8.67 -7.19
N GLU A 276 -5.11 -9.71 -7.27
CA GLU A 276 -3.74 -9.66 -6.72
C GLU A 276 -2.92 -8.53 -7.36
N ASN A 277 -3.03 -8.38 -8.68
CA ASN A 277 -2.32 -7.32 -9.38
C ASN A 277 -2.76 -5.92 -8.93
N LEU A 278 -4.08 -5.69 -8.82
CA LEU A 278 -4.61 -4.42 -8.33
C LEU A 278 -4.12 -4.14 -6.90
N LEU A 279 -4.33 -5.07 -5.97
CA LEU A 279 -3.98 -4.90 -4.56
C LEU A 279 -2.49 -4.67 -4.36
N ARG A 280 -1.63 -5.35 -5.13
CA ARG A 280 -0.18 -5.13 -5.10
C ARG A 280 0.20 -3.68 -5.38
N THR A 281 -0.44 -3.04 -6.36
CA THR A 281 -0.17 -1.62 -6.64
C THR A 281 -0.54 -0.71 -5.47
N LEU A 282 -1.60 -1.04 -4.72
CA LEU A 282 -1.99 -0.29 -3.52
C LEU A 282 -1.03 -0.54 -2.36
N THR A 283 -0.53 -1.77 -2.20
CA THR A 283 0.53 -2.09 -1.24
C THR A 283 1.78 -1.25 -1.52
N TYR A 284 2.16 -1.07 -2.78
CA TYR A 284 3.35 -0.32 -3.14
C TYR A 284 3.15 1.20 -2.97
N ASP A 285 1.95 1.71 -3.25
CA ASP A 285 1.58 3.09 -2.91
C ASP A 285 1.72 3.33 -1.40
N LYS A 286 1.16 2.43 -0.56
CA LYS A 286 1.25 2.50 0.90
C LYS A 286 2.70 2.43 1.39
N LEU A 287 3.52 1.53 0.84
CA LEU A 287 4.94 1.40 1.19
C LEU A 287 5.71 2.71 0.93
N ASN A 288 5.32 3.44 -0.12
CA ASN A 288 5.88 4.75 -0.45
C ASN A 288 5.24 5.92 0.33
N GLY A 289 4.26 5.66 1.18
CA GLY A 289 3.51 6.68 1.91
C GLY A 289 2.65 7.56 0.99
N LEU A 290 2.17 7.01 -0.13
CA LEU A 290 1.22 7.66 -1.02
C LEU A 290 -0.20 7.45 -0.49
N ASP A 291 -0.56 8.23 0.53
CA ASP A 291 -1.79 8.09 1.31
C ASP A 291 -2.78 9.24 1.13
N ALA A 292 -2.59 10.05 0.08
CA ALA A 292 -3.45 11.20 -0.23
C ALA A 292 -3.52 12.29 0.86
N SER A 293 -2.63 12.28 1.86
CA SER A 293 -2.56 13.33 2.89
C SER A 293 -2.27 14.74 2.34
N SER A 294 -1.71 14.83 1.13
CA SER A 294 -1.56 16.07 0.35
C SER A 294 -1.44 15.71 -1.13
N ASP A 295 -1.47 16.72 -2.01
CA ASP A 295 -1.18 16.57 -3.45
C ASP A 295 0.20 15.90 -3.69
N LEU A 296 1.18 16.16 -2.83
CA LEU A 296 2.52 15.58 -2.88
C LEU A 296 2.50 14.06 -2.61
N HIS A 297 1.58 13.60 -1.77
CA HIS A 297 1.46 12.20 -1.35
C HIS A 297 0.27 11.46 -1.99
N GLN A 298 -0.26 11.95 -3.10
CA GLN A 298 -1.29 11.24 -3.86
C GLN A 298 -0.72 10.04 -4.65
N PRO A 299 -1.37 8.86 -4.64
CA PRO A 299 -1.16 7.82 -5.64
C PRO A 299 -1.29 8.34 -7.07
N ALA A 300 -0.50 7.80 -8.00
CA ALA A 300 -0.59 8.16 -9.41
C ALA A 300 -1.85 7.58 -10.05
N ARG A 301 -2.57 8.38 -10.85
CA ARG A 301 -3.78 7.93 -11.60
C ARG A 301 -3.45 7.35 -12.98
N ALA A 302 -2.21 7.55 -13.42
CA ALA A 302 -1.64 6.99 -14.63
C ALA A 302 -1.44 5.46 -14.52
N LEU A 303 -1.49 4.78 -15.66
CA LEU A 303 -1.58 3.34 -15.81
C LEU A 303 -0.22 2.67 -16.04
N PHE A 304 -0.17 1.38 -15.68
CA PHE A 304 0.86 0.45 -16.12
C PHE A 304 0.49 -0.23 -17.43
N MET A 305 1.50 -0.75 -18.12
CA MET A 305 1.35 -1.55 -19.34
C MET A 305 2.14 -2.84 -19.19
N ALA A 306 1.46 -3.96 -18.97
CA ALA A 306 2.09 -5.23 -18.62
C ALA A 306 1.88 -6.29 -19.69
N SER A 307 2.97 -6.70 -20.35
CA SER A 307 2.96 -7.80 -21.32
C SER A 307 3.25 -9.12 -20.61
N TYR A 308 2.44 -10.13 -20.91
CA TYR A 308 2.71 -11.52 -20.54
C TYR A 308 3.55 -12.25 -21.58
N ASP A 309 3.84 -11.72 -22.77
CA ASP A 309 4.59 -12.45 -23.81
C ASP A 309 6.10 -12.39 -23.66
N THR A 310 6.59 -11.39 -22.93
CA THR A 310 8.01 -11.19 -22.70
C THR A 310 8.29 -11.09 -21.21
N CYS A 311 9.52 -11.40 -20.84
CA CYS A 311 10.08 -11.21 -19.51
C CYS A 311 11.60 -10.94 -19.67
N CYS A 312 12.35 -10.44 -18.70
CA CYS A 312 12.01 -9.96 -17.37
C CYS A 312 12.56 -8.54 -17.27
N TRP A 313 11.71 -7.53 -17.33
CA TRP A 313 12.16 -6.15 -17.22
C TRP A 313 11.01 -5.18 -16.95
N ALA A 314 11.38 -4.02 -16.42
CA ALA A 314 10.57 -2.82 -16.33
C ALA A 314 11.30 -1.63 -16.98
N ASN A 315 10.55 -0.75 -17.64
CA ASN A 315 11.11 0.44 -18.29
C ASN A 315 10.56 1.72 -17.68
N SER A 316 11.43 2.72 -17.64
CA SER A 316 11.13 4.10 -17.28
C SER A 316 10.15 4.83 -18.21
N ALA A 317 9.83 4.27 -19.38
CA ALA A 317 8.85 4.84 -20.30
C ALA A 317 7.47 4.22 -20.11
N ALA A 318 6.45 5.07 -19.96
CA ALA A 318 5.03 4.72 -20.00
C ALA A 318 4.56 3.56 -19.07
N GLY A 319 5.30 3.22 -18.03
CA GLY A 319 4.91 2.19 -17.06
C GLY A 319 4.97 0.77 -17.63
N GLN A 320 5.85 0.54 -18.61
CA GLN A 320 6.02 -0.75 -19.28
C GLN A 320 6.63 -1.82 -18.34
N LEU A 321 6.05 -3.01 -18.41
CA LEU A 321 6.40 -4.19 -17.63
C LEU A 321 6.35 -5.44 -18.53
N ALA A 322 7.37 -6.29 -18.42
CA ALA A 322 7.43 -7.59 -19.07
C ALA A 322 7.43 -8.68 -17.99
N ILE A 323 6.25 -9.28 -17.78
CA ILE A 323 5.96 -10.19 -16.64
C ILE A 323 5.61 -11.62 -17.10
N GLY A 324 5.98 -11.97 -18.33
CA GLY A 324 5.73 -13.26 -18.96
C GLY A 324 6.60 -14.42 -18.46
N PHE A 325 6.63 -14.66 -17.15
CA PHE A 325 7.43 -15.73 -16.53
C PHE A 325 6.93 -17.15 -16.87
N GLU A 326 5.62 -17.29 -17.11
CA GLU A 326 4.97 -18.59 -17.32
C GLU A 326 4.45 -18.76 -18.76
N GLY A 327 4.09 -19.99 -19.13
CA GLY A 327 3.51 -20.31 -20.45
C GLY A 327 2.12 -19.72 -20.70
N ASN A 328 1.43 -19.33 -19.63
CA ASN A 328 0.08 -18.77 -19.57
C ASN A 328 0.06 -17.50 -18.71
N VAL A 329 -1.12 -16.88 -18.57
CA VAL A 329 -1.41 -15.91 -17.52
C VAL A 329 -1.66 -16.70 -16.22
N PRO A 330 -0.81 -16.56 -15.19
CA PRO A 330 -0.93 -17.37 -13.98
C PRO A 330 -2.02 -16.82 -13.05
N THR A 331 -2.71 -17.72 -12.32
CA THR A 331 -3.65 -17.34 -11.25
C THR A 331 -2.96 -16.53 -10.15
N THR A 332 -1.79 -17.00 -9.69
CA THR A 332 -1.00 -16.34 -8.66
C THR A 332 0.28 -15.74 -9.21
N SER A 333 0.67 -14.58 -8.68
CA SER A 333 1.89 -13.90 -9.08
C SER A 333 3.16 -14.57 -8.53
N SER A 334 4.29 -14.37 -9.21
CA SER A 334 5.61 -14.83 -8.77
C SER A 334 6.45 -13.68 -8.21
N TRP A 335 7.53 -14.01 -7.48
CA TRP A 335 8.53 -13.02 -7.03
C TRP A 335 9.03 -12.13 -8.18
N GLY A 336 9.23 -12.72 -9.37
CA GLY A 336 9.64 -11.99 -10.56
C GLY A 336 8.60 -10.94 -10.97
N THR A 337 7.30 -11.27 -10.93
CA THR A 337 6.23 -10.31 -11.23
C THR A 337 6.22 -9.17 -10.22
N TRP A 338 6.34 -9.49 -8.92
CA TRP A 338 6.40 -8.47 -7.87
C TRP A 338 7.60 -7.54 -8.04
N HIS A 339 8.75 -8.10 -8.41
CA HIS A 339 10.00 -7.40 -8.66
C HIS A 339 9.87 -6.39 -9.83
N GLU A 340 9.34 -6.81 -10.98
CA GLU A 340 9.21 -5.91 -12.13
C GLU A 340 8.25 -4.74 -11.84
N TYR A 341 7.13 -5.00 -11.15
CA TYR A 341 6.29 -3.89 -10.68
C TYR A 341 7.06 -2.99 -9.72
N GLY A 342 7.87 -3.54 -8.83
CA GLY A 342 8.67 -2.79 -7.86
C GLY A 342 9.55 -1.73 -8.49
N HIS A 343 10.13 -1.99 -9.67
CA HIS A 343 10.95 -1.01 -10.40
C HIS A 343 10.17 0.27 -10.72
N GLN A 344 8.86 0.18 -10.96
CA GLN A 344 8.01 1.35 -11.21
C GLN A 344 7.73 2.20 -9.96
N TYR A 345 8.10 1.70 -8.78
CA TYR A 345 7.85 2.36 -7.51
C TYR A 345 9.14 2.82 -6.82
N GLN A 346 10.31 2.34 -7.24
CA GLN A 346 11.60 2.66 -6.58
C GLN A 346 11.75 4.14 -6.25
N MET A 347 12.06 4.41 -4.99
CA MET A 347 12.02 5.74 -4.41
C MET A 347 13.33 6.47 -4.64
N GLY A 348 13.24 7.79 -4.82
CA GLY A 348 14.40 8.63 -5.09
C GLY A 348 15.45 8.70 -3.97
N TRP A 349 15.12 8.30 -2.74
CA TRP A 349 16.08 8.22 -1.63
C TRP A 349 17.15 7.13 -1.85
N SER A 350 16.92 6.17 -2.76
CA SER A 350 17.87 5.11 -3.10
C SER A 350 18.89 5.56 -4.15
N TRP A 351 20.03 4.87 -4.21
CA TRP A 351 21.14 5.15 -5.12
C TRP A 351 21.39 4.02 -6.14
N SER A 352 22.18 4.32 -7.17
CA SER A 352 22.24 3.52 -8.41
C SER A 352 22.70 2.07 -8.24
N SER A 353 23.66 1.81 -7.34
CA SER A 353 24.16 0.46 -7.05
C SER A 353 23.09 -0.46 -6.44
N LEU A 354 21.99 0.11 -5.93
CA LEU A 354 20.91 -0.60 -5.23
C LEU A 354 19.65 -0.80 -6.08
N ARG A 355 19.70 -0.53 -7.38
CA ARG A 355 18.55 -0.69 -8.27
C ARG A 355 17.94 -2.10 -8.17
N GLU A 356 18.77 -3.15 -8.23
CA GLU A 356 18.31 -4.54 -8.13
C GLU A 356 18.17 -5.05 -6.68
N VAL A 357 18.41 -4.18 -5.70
CA VAL A 357 18.31 -4.50 -4.27
C VAL A 357 17.02 -3.92 -3.70
N THR A 358 16.89 -2.60 -3.72
CA THR A 358 15.75 -1.87 -3.12
C THR A 358 14.42 -2.16 -3.80
N VAL A 359 14.43 -2.57 -5.07
CA VAL A 359 13.25 -3.08 -5.77
C VAL A 359 12.59 -4.25 -5.02
N ASN A 360 13.38 -5.08 -4.34
CA ASN A 360 12.85 -6.25 -3.64
C ASN A 360 12.18 -5.90 -2.29
N LEU A 361 12.22 -4.64 -1.83
CA LEU A 361 11.34 -4.19 -0.75
C LEU A 361 9.87 -4.33 -1.14
N TYR A 362 9.57 -4.04 -2.41
CA TYR A 362 8.23 -4.21 -2.97
C TYR A 362 7.85 -5.68 -3.05
N SER A 363 8.76 -6.55 -3.50
CA SER A 363 8.54 -8.00 -3.50
C SER A 363 8.24 -8.56 -2.11
N LEU A 364 8.95 -8.07 -1.08
CA LEU A 364 8.66 -8.43 0.31
C LEU A 364 7.28 -7.92 0.75
N ALA A 365 6.94 -6.67 0.43
CA ALA A 365 5.64 -6.10 0.79
C ALA A 365 4.46 -6.80 0.09
N ALA A 366 4.62 -7.19 -1.18
CA ALA A 366 3.65 -8.02 -1.90
C ALA A 366 3.47 -9.37 -1.21
N CYS A 367 4.58 -10.06 -0.94
CA CYS A 367 4.55 -11.34 -0.23
C CYS A 367 3.84 -11.24 1.13
N TYR A 368 4.12 -10.19 1.91
CA TYR A 368 3.43 -9.93 3.17
C TYR A 368 1.94 -9.65 3.02
N THR A 369 1.55 -8.95 1.96
CA THR A 369 0.12 -8.65 1.77
C THR A 369 -0.62 -9.90 1.31
N GLU A 370 -0.03 -10.66 0.39
CA GLU A 370 -0.67 -11.81 -0.27
C GLU A 370 -0.64 -13.06 0.61
N TRP A 371 0.42 -13.29 1.40
CA TRP A 371 0.55 -14.47 2.27
C TRP A 371 0.31 -14.16 3.75
N GLY A 372 -0.10 -12.92 4.06
CA GLY A 372 -0.31 -12.42 5.41
C GLY A 372 1.01 -12.03 6.07
N TYR A 373 0.99 -11.78 7.39
CA TYR A 373 2.21 -11.74 8.20
C TYR A 373 2.82 -13.17 8.29
N ALA A 374 3.05 -13.80 7.14
CA ALA A 374 3.82 -15.00 6.96
C ALA A 374 5.25 -14.73 7.41
N ALA A 375 5.90 -15.79 7.89
CA ALA A 375 7.29 -15.70 8.28
C ALA A 375 8.12 -15.23 7.07
N LEU A 376 8.80 -14.08 7.19
CA LEU A 376 9.65 -13.46 6.17
C LEU A 376 10.67 -14.41 5.56
N ASN A 377 11.04 -15.48 6.27
CA ASN A 377 11.91 -16.53 5.74
C ASN A 377 11.27 -17.29 4.56
N GLN A 378 9.95 -17.30 4.42
CA GLN A 378 9.23 -17.86 3.27
C GLN A 378 9.27 -16.93 2.06
N CYS A 379 9.21 -15.62 2.29
CA CYS A 379 9.33 -14.60 1.26
C CYS A 379 10.79 -14.45 0.79
N HIS A 380 11.73 -14.34 1.73
CA HIS A 380 13.15 -14.24 1.48
C HIS A 380 13.86 -15.57 1.76
N LYS A 381 13.59 -16.59 0.94
CA LYS A 381 14.04 -17.99 1.14
C LYS A 381 15.55 -18.17 1.33
N LYS A 382 16.36 -17.23 0.83
CA LYS A 382 17.82 -17.24 0.95
C LYS A 382 18.34 -16.62 2.25
N ALA A 383 17.54 -15.81 2.95
CA ALA A 383 17.99 -15.16 4.20
C ALA A 383 18.50 -16.17 5.26
N PRO A 384 17.79 -17.28 5.54
CA PRO A 384 18.23 -18.24 6.54
C PRO A 384 19.60 -18.88 6.20
N SER A 385 19.83 -19.23 4.93
CA SER A 385 21.13 -19.80 4.52
C SER A 385 22.26 -18.77 4.52
N LEU A 386 21.93 -17.48 4.52
CA LEU A 386 22.87 -16.37 4.66
C LEU A 386 23.10 -15.96 6.13
N GLY A 387 22.47 -16.65 7.09
CA GLY A 387 22.63 -16.39 8.53
C GLY A 387 21.64 -15.38 9.11
N PHE A 388 20.65 -14.94 8.33
CA PHE A 388 19.65 -14.00 8.78
C PHE A 388 18.43 -14.71 9.35
N THR A 389 17.97 -14.20 10.48
CA THR A 389 16.65 -14.51 11.04
C THR A 389 15.75 -13.31 10.87
N TRP A 390 14.44 -13.58 10.85
CA TRP A 390 13.45 -12.55 10.68
C TRP A 390 12.54 -12.48 11.89
N ASP A 391 12.57 -11.33 12.52
CA ASP A 391 11.76 -11.02 13.68
C ASP A 391 11.44 -9.52 13.74
N GLN A 392 10.47 -9.18 14.58
CA GLN A 392 9.96 -7.83 14.79
C GLN A 392 11.00 -6.85 15.41
N GLN A 393 12.21 -7.31 15.73
CA GLN A 393 13.36 -6.56 16.23
C GLN A 393 14.64 -6.88 15.43
N ALA A 394 14.51 -7.22 14.14
CA ALA A 394 15.60 -7.71 13.29
C ALA A 394 16.84 -6.79 13.23
N VAL A 395 16.70 -5.47 13.37
CA VAL A 395 17.83 -4.53 13.50
C VAL A 395 18.64 -4.81 14.77
N GLY A 396 17.97 -5.02 15.90
CA GLY A 396 18.62 -5.38 17.16
C GLY A 396 19.23 -6.78 17.12
N SER A 397 18.54 -7.74 16.52
CA SER A 397 19.07 -9.10 16.30
C SER A 397 20.36 -9.08 15.48
N MET A 398 20.42 -8.21 14.46
CA MET A 398 21.61 -8.00 13.62
C MET A 398 22.77 -7.41 14.42
N ILE A 399 22.52 -6.36 15.22
CA ILE A 399 23.54 -5.75 16.08
C ILE A 399 24.13 -6.79 17.02
N LYS A 400 23.26 -7.56 17.69
CA LYS A 400 23.66 -8.62 18.62
C LYS A 400 24.52 -9.71 17.94
N ALA A 401 24.19 -10.06 16.69
CA ALA A 401 24.94 -11.06 15.93
C ALA A 401 26.35 -10.56 15.53
N GLY A 402 26.53 -9.25 15.37
CA GLY A 402 27.82 -8.62 15.08
C GLY A 402 28.43 -8.97 13.72
N GLN A 403 27.65 -9.57 12.82
CA GLN A 403 28.10 -9.87 11.46
C GLN A 403 28.19 -8.59 10.64
N SER A 404 29.09 -8.51 9.66
CA SER A 404 29.28 -7.31 8.85
C SER A 404 29.43 -7.62 7.37
N TRP A 405 28.83 -6.77 6.53
CA TRP A 405 28.86 -6.85 5.07
C TRP A 405 28.91 -5.46 4.47
N ASN A 406 29.26 -5.35 3.18
CA ASN A 406 29.25 -4.07 2.48
C ASN A 406 28.00 -3.93 1.60
N ILE A 407 27.20 -2.90 1.87
CA ILE A 407 25.94 -2.66 1.17
C ILE A 407 26.09 -2.36 -0.33
N ASP A 408 27.25 -1.94 -0.80
CA ASP A 408 27.49 -1.61 -2.21
C ASP A 408 28.25 -2.71 -2.97
N THR A 409 29.19 -3.38 -2.32
CA THR A 409 30.13 -4.29 -3.00
C THR A 409 29.91 -5.77 -2.74
N ASP A 410 28.98 -6.15 -1.84
CA ASP A 410 28.68 -7.57 -1.64
C ASP A 410 28.09 -8.18 -2.93
N PRO A 411 28.60 -9.32 -3.43
CA PRO A 411 28.13 -9.90 -4.68
C PRO A 411 26.72 -10.52 -4.56
N ASP A 412 26.21 -10.74 -3.35
CA ASP A 412 24.92 -11.36 -3.10
C ASP A 412 23.82 -10.31 -2.90
N LEU A 413 23.01 -10.08 -3.94
CA LEU A 413 21.91 -9.11 -3.89
C LEU A 413 20.89 -9.43 -2.78
N SER A 414 20.64 -10.72 -2.50
CA SER A 414 19.79 -11.14 -1.40
C SER A 414 20.38 -10.74 -0.05
N ARG A 415 21.71 -10.82 0.09
CA ARG A 415 22.38 -10.34 1.30
C ARG A 415 22.22 -8.83 1.46
N ARG A 416 22.42 -8.07 0.39
CA ARG A 416 22.26 -6.60 0.39
C ARG A 416 20.82 -6.16 0.71
N LEU A 417 19.82 -6.92 0.26
CA LEU A 417 18.41 -6.68 0.58
C LEU A 417 18.15 -6.74 2.10
N ASN A 418 18.92 -7.54 2.85
CA ASN A 418 18.63 -7.76 4.27
C ASN A 418 18.73 -6.48 5.11
N MET A 419 19.63 -5.53 4.79
CA MET A 419 19.66 -4.24 5.51
C MET A 419 18.28 -3.56 5.48
N PHE A 420 17.68 -3.51 4.29
CA PHE A 420 16.39 -2.86 4.10
C PHE A 420 15.23 -3.66 4.70
N ALA A 421 15.28 -4.97 4.57
CA ALA A 421 14.26 -5.84 5.11
C ALA A 421 14.30 -5.90 6.66
N GLN A 422 15.48 -5.75 7.28
CA GLN A 422 15.63 -5.61 8.74
C GLN A 422 14.94 -4.34 9.26
N LEU A 423 15.12 -3.24 8.53
CA LEU A 423 14.42 -1.98 8.80
C LEU A 423 12.89 -2.14 8.64
N MET A 424 12.43 -2.83 7.60
CA MET A 424 11.00 -3.09 7.34
C MET A 424 10.36 -3.89 8.48
N ALA A 425 11.03 -4.95 8.93
CA ALA A 425 10.54 -5.84 9.99
C ALA A 425 10.53 -5.17 11.37
N SER A 426 11.55 -4.35 11.66
CA SER A 426 11.70 -3.70 12.96
C SER A 426 10.79 -2.49 13.10
N TYR A 427 10.59 -1.74 12.01
CA TYR A 427 9.90 -0.46 11.99
C TYR A 427 8.89 -0.42 10.83
N PRO A 428 7.70 -1.04 10.96
CA PRO A 428 6.75 -1.18 9.86
C PRO A 428 6.28 0.15 9.25
N ASP A 429 6.31 1.24 10.02
CA ASP A 429 5.89 2.57 9.58
C ASP A 429 7.03 3.40 8.96
N LEU A 430 8.26 2.88 8.94
CA LEU A 430 9.45 3.62 8.51
C LEU A 430 9.44 3.98 7.02
N TYR A 431 9.23 3.02 6.12
CA TYR A 431 9.28 3.28 4.68
C TYR A 431 8.21 4.25 4.18
N PRO A 432 6.94 4.14 4.64
CA PRO A 432 5.93 5.15 4.33
C PRO A 432 6.37 6.55 4.78
N ALA A 433 6.90 6.69 6.00
CA ALA A 433 7.39 7.96 6.52
C ALA A 433 8.61 8.49 5.74
N LEU A 434 9.54 7.60 5.38
CA LEU A 434 10.74 7.94 4.61
C LEU A 434 10.39 8.42 3.20
N GLY A 435 9.44 7.74 2.54
CA GLY A 435 8.93 8.14 1.22
C GLY A 435 8.30 9.54 1.25
N LYS A 436 7.53 9.86 2.30
CA LYS A 436 6.96 11.21 2.48
C LYS A 436 8.04 12.26 2.71
N ALA A 437 8.92 12.03 3.70
CA ALA A 437 10.00 12.95 4.03
C ALA A 437 10.88 13.25 2.81
N PHE A 438 11.22 12.23 2.02
CA PHE A 438 12.00 12.43 0.80
C PHE A 438 11.25 13.29 -0.22
N ARG A 439 9.95 13.05 -0.46
CA ARG A 439 9.16 13.86 -1.38
C ARG A 439 9.06 15.32 -0.93
N GLU A 440 8.90 15.55 0.37
CA GLU A 440 8.86 16.89 0.99
C GLU A 440 10.19 17.61 0.80
N ASP A 441 11.31 16.95 1.10
CA ASP A 441 12.64 17.52 0.96
C ASP A 441 13.01 17.73 -0.52
N TYR A 442 12.65 16.80 -1.41
CA TYR A 442 12.85 16.93 -2.86
C TYR A 442 12.04 18.08 -3.46
N ASN A 443 10.86 18.35 -2.88
CA ASN A 443 9.99 19.49 -3.17
C ASN A 443 9.79 19.72 -4.67
N ARG A 444 9.22 18.73 -5.36
CA ARG A 444 8.91 18.85 -6.79
C ARG A 444 10.14 19.21 -7.64
N ALA A 445 11.25 18.55 -7.39
CA ALA A 445 12.58 18.76 -7.99
C ALA A 445 13.23 20.13 -7.72
N LYS A 446 12.66 20.99 -6.87
CA LYS A 446 13.29 22.28 -6.51
C LYS A 446 14.63 22.10 -5.79
N ASN A 447 14.75 21.04 -5.00
CA ASN A 447 15.96 20.73 -4.22
C ASN A 447 16.76 19.57 -4.81
N ARG A 448 16.53 19.25 -6.10
CA ARG A 448 17.15 18.13 -6.81
C ARG A 448 18.68 18.09 -6.64
N ALA A 449 19.34 19.23 -6.78
CA ALA A 449 20.80 19.33 -6.67
C ALA A 449 21.37 18.90 -5.31
N ALA A 450 20.56 18.92 -4.24
CA ALA A 450 20.99 18.53 -2.90
C ALA A 450 20.69 17.07 -2.55
N LEU A 451 19.99 16.32 -3.42
CA LEU A 451 19.44 14.99 -3.11
C LEU A 451 19.59 13.97 -4.24
N ASP A 452 20.21 14.32 -5.37
CA ASP A 452 20.32 13.41 -6.52
C ASP A 452 21.59 12.55 -6.51
N GLU A 453 22.67 13.08 -5.94
CA GLU A 453 23.98 12.44 -5.91
C GLU A 453 24.06 11.37 -4.81
N THR A 454 24.85 10.32 -5.05
CA THR A 454 24.90 9.15 -4.16
C THR A 454 25.32 9.50 -2.72
N PRO A 455 26.39 10.28 -2.46
CA PRO A 455 26.80 10.61 -1.09
C PRO A 455 25.68 11.32 -0.31
N GLU A 456 25.01 12.28 -0.94
CA GLU A 456 23.92 13.06 -0.36
C GLU A 456 22.73 12.17 -0.01
N LYS A 457 22.40 11.19 -0.87
CA LYS A 457 21.34 10.21 -0.60
C LYS A 457 21.69 9.27 0.54
N VAL A 458 22.93 8.81 0.61
CA VAL A 458 23.40 7.92 1.69
C VAL A 458 23.34 8.64 3.04
N ASP A 459 23.85 9.88 3.10
CA ASP A 459 23.76 10.74 4.29
C ASP A 459 22.31 11.01 4.69
N TRP A 460 21.48 11.42 3.73
CA TRP A 460 20.07 11.70 3.95
C TRP A 460 19.34 10.45 4.46
N PHE A 461 19.61 9.28 3.88
CA PHE A 461 19.01 8.01 4.29
C PHE A 461 19.41 7.65 5.72
N ALA A 462 20.71 7.69 6.07
CA ALA A 462 21.18 7.34 7.41
C ALA A 462 20.58 8.26 8.51
N VAL A 463 20.56 9.57 8.25
CA VAL A 463 20.00 10.56 9.16
C VAL A 463 18.49 10.37 9.32
N ASN A 464 17.74 10.27 8.21
CA ASN A 464 16.28 10.22 8.26
C ASN A 464 15.73 8.87 8.74
N THR A 465 16.41 7.76 8.44
CA THR A 465 15.99 6.46 8.99
C THR A 465 16.19 6.39 10.50
N SER A 466 17.27 6.96 11.04
CA SER A 466 17.47 7.09 12.48
C SER A 466 16.38 7.97 13.10
N ARG A 467 16.17 9.16 12.53
CA ARG A 467 15.17 10.14 12.99
C ARG A 467 13.74 9.55 13.00
N LEU A 468 13.34 8.88 11.92
CA LEU A 468 11.96 8.40 11.73
C LEU A 468 11.69 7.06 12.41
N SER A 469 12.70 6.21 12.60
CA SER A 469 12.56 5.02 13.45
C SER A 469 12.54 5.39 14.94
N GLY A 470 13.14 6.53 15.30
CA GLY A 470 13.31 6.97 16.69
C GLY A 470 14.47 6.28 17.41
N TYR A 471 15.38 5.62 16.67
CA TYR A 471 16.54 4.90 17.22
C TYR A 471 17.85 5.38 16.59
N ASP A 472 18.93 5.30 17.37
CA ASP A 472 20.29 5.53 16.86
C ASP A 472 20.75 4.31 16.05
N LEU A 473 20.73 4.43 14.72
CA LEU A 473 21.07 3.33 13.81
C LEU A 473 22.54 3.31 13.40
N ARG A 474 23.42 4.13 14.00
CA ARG A 474 24.83 4.21 13.60
C ARG A 474 25.55 2.87 13.70
N GLU A 475 25.38 2.14 14.80
CA GLU A 475 25.97 0.80 14.98
C GLU A 475 25.47 -0.19 13.92
N PHE A 476 24.17 -0.16 13.62
CA PHE A 476 23.57 -0.97 12.55
C PHE A 476 24.19 -0.64 11.18
N PHE A 477 24.38 0.64 10.86
CA PHE A 477 24.99 1.08 9.61
C PHE A 477 26.48 0.78 9.53
N THR A 478 27.20 0.81 10.66
CA THR A 478 28.59 0.33 10.72
C THR A 478 28.69 -1.13 10.32
N LEU A 479 27.79 -2.00 10.80
CA LEU A 479 27.80 -3.42 10.43
C LEU A 479 27.50 -3.63 8.94
N TRP A 480 26.66 -2.79 8.34
CA TRP A 480 26.39 -2.80 6.90
C TRP A 480 27.41 -2.05 6.04
N ASN A 481 28.48 -1.54 6.65
CA ASN A 481 29.49 -0.67 6.03
C ASN A 481 28.86 0.39 5.11
N LEU A 482 27.75 1.00 5.56
CA LEU A 482 27.07 2.07 4.84
C LEU A 482 27.95 3.33 4.88
N PRO A 483 28.40 3.88 3.74
CA PRO A 483 29.43 4.92 3.72
C PRO A 483 28.82 6.33 3.88
N TYR A 484 28.13 6.59 4.98
CA TYR A 484 27.66 7.94 5.32
C TYR A 484 28.79 8.79 5.93
N SER A 485 28.69 10.11 5.81
CA SER A 485 29.73 11.06 6.20
C SER A 485 29.80 11.27 7.71
N ALA A 486 30.93 11.81 8.19
CA ALA A 486 31.07 12.22 9.59
C ALA A 486 30.05 13.30 10.00
N ALA A 487 29.64 14.16 9.08
CA ALA A 487 28.62 15.17 9.34
C ALA A 487 27.23 14.53 9.56
N ALA A 488 26.92 13.46 8.82
CA ALA A 488 25.71 12.67 9.07
C ALA A 488 25.80 11.90 10.40
N ASP A 489 26.96 11.36 10.76
CA ASP A 489 27.19 10.74 12.08
C ASP A 489 26.91 11.72 13.23
N GLU A 490 27.51 12.91 13.18
CA GLU A 490 27.32 13.96 14.19
C GLU A 490 25.86 14.39 14.30
N GLN A 491 25.14 14.47 13.17
CA GLN A 491 23.71 14.78 13.18
C GLN A 491 22.90 13.71 13.90
N ILE A 492 23.15 12.41 13.64
CA ILE A 492 22.46 11.32 14.32
C ILE A 492 22.81 11.33 15.82
N ALA A 493 24.09 11.50 16.16
CA ALA A 493 24.56 11.59 17.54
C ALA A 493 23.87 12.71 18.33
N ALA A 494 23.69 13.87 17.68
CA ALA A 494 23.05 15.04 18.29
C ALA A 494 21.57 14.82 18.63
N MET A 495 20.88 13.88 17.97
CA MET A 495 19.48 13.54 18.25
C MET A 495 19.31 12.79 19.58
N LYS A 496 20.39 12.18 20.13
CA LYS A 496 20.38 11.43 21.40
C LYS A 496 19.27 10.37 21.46
N LEU A 497 19.09 9.65 20.35
CA LEU A 497 18.11 8.58 20.23
C LEU A 497 18.56 7.36 21.03
N PRO A 498 17.62 6.55 21.56
CA PRO A 498 17.96 5.27 22.19
C PRO A 498 18.57 4.29 21.18
N ALA A 499 19.43 3.40 21.66
CA ALA A 499 19.91 2.27 20.85
C ALA A 499 18.78 1.25 20.59
N PRO A 500 18.78 0.54 19.46
CA PRO A 500 17.85 -0.55 19.21
C PRO A 500 17.96 -1.64 20.28
N ALA A 501 16.81 -2.11 20.79
CA ALA A 501 16.78 -3.22 21.73
C ALA A 501 17.28 -4.52 21.07
N GLN A 502 18.12 -5.28 21.78
CA GLN A 502 18.70 -6.53 21.27
C GLN A 502 18.00 -7.73 21.92
N PRO A 503 17.16 -8.48 21.18
CA PRO A 503 16.37 -9.55 21.78
C PRO A 503 17.25 -10.68 22.32
N VAL A 504 16.96 -11.15 23.54
CA VAL A 504 17.72 -12.21 24.23
C VAL A 504 17.05 -13.57 24.20
N ALA A 505 15.75 -13.62 23.87
CA ALA A 505 14.97 -14.85 23.77
C ALA A 505 13.86 -14.70 22.71
N ALA A 506 13.25 -15.82 22.35
CA ALA A 506 12.04 -15.89 21.53
C ALA A 506 11.06 -16.87 22.17
N TYR A 507 9.78 -16.53 22.14
CA TYR A 507 8.66 -17.34 22.64
C TYR A 507 7.60 -17.48 21.57
N GLU A 508 6.92 -18.63 21.57
CA GLU A 508 5.83 -18.90 20.64
C GLU A 508 4.69 -19.62 21.37
N VAL A 509 3.45 -19.21 21.10
CA VAL A 509 2.25 -19.95 21.51
C VAL A 509 1.18 -19.88 20.42
N PRO A 510 0.70 -21.00 19.87
CA PRO A 510 -0.32 -20.96 18.83
C PRO A 510 -1.71 -20.64 19.39
N LEU A 511 -2.51 -19.91 18.61
CA LEU A 511 -3.94 -19.73 18.80
C LEU A 511 -4.67 -20.47 17.68
N ILE A 512 -5.32 -21.58 18.04
CA ILE A 512 -6.09 -22.42 17.10
C ILE A 512 -7.56 -22.33 17.47
N HIS A 513 -8.33 -21.58 16.67
CA HIS A 513 -9.75 -21.34 16.91
C HIS A 513 -10.62 -22.16 15.95
N SER A 514 -11.66 -22.77 16.51
CA SER A 514 -12.77 -23.35 15.75
C SER A 514 -14.07 -23.23 16.54
N GLY A 515 -15.18 -22.99 15.83
CA GLY A 515 -16.52 -22.90 16.42
C GLY A 515 -16.91 -21.50 16.91
N THR A 516 -17.91 -21.41 17.80
CA THR A 516 -18.54 -20.14 18.19
C THR A 516 -18.10 -19.61 19.55
N ALA A 517 -17.36 -20.40 20.33
CA ALA A 517 -16.88 -19.99 21.64
C ALA A 517 -15.49 -19.32 21.53
N PRO A 518 -15.18 -18.30 22.35
CA PRO A 518 -13.86 -17.69 22.36
C PRO A 518 -12.73 -18.70 22.63
N THR A 519 -11.58 -18.50 21.97
CA THR A 519 -10.37 -19.29 22.17
C THR A 519 -9.27 -18.42 22.75
N THR A 520 -8.50 -18.93 23.71
CA THR A 520 -7.38 -18.18 24.33
C THR A 520 -6.07 -18.96 24.21
N ALA A 521 -5.05 -18.32 23.65
CA ALA A 521 -3.66 -18.76 23.75
C ALA A 521 -3.02 -18.16 25.01
N MET A 522 -2.25 -18.96 25.74
CA MET A 522 -1.57 -18.53 26.97
C MET A 522 -0.08 -18.84 26.92
N LEU A 523 0.75 -17.81 26.92
CA LEU A 523 2.19 -17.93 27.08
C LEU A 523 2.58 -17.73 28.54
N LYS A 524 3.46 -18.59 29.05
CA LYS A 524 4.09 -18.46 30.38
C LYS A 524 5.59 -18.18 30.20
N ILE A 525 6.06 -17.05 30.76
CA ILE A 525 7.48 -16.74 30.88
C ILE A 525 7.94 -17.15 32.28
N GLU A 526 8.73 -18.22 32.35
CA GLU A 526 9.31 -18.77 33.58
C GLU A 526 10.64 -18.10 33.96
N GLY A 527 11.17 -18.41 35.16
CA GLY A 527 12.50 -17.97 35.57
C GLY A 527 12.64 -16.48 35.90
N ASN A 528 11.53 -15.75 36.04
CA ASN A 528 11.53 -14.35 36.46
C ASN A 528 11.63 -14.18 37.98
N GLU A 529 12.53 -14.93 38.63
CA GLU A 529 12.65 -15.05 40.10
C GLU A 529 12.86 -13.71 40.81
N ASP A 530 13.51 -12.75 40.15
CA ASP A 530 13.66 -11.36 40.62
C ASP A 530 12.37 -10.53 40.52
N LYS A 531 11.24 -11.14 40.10
CA LYS A 531 9.95 -10.51 39.84
C LYS A 531 10.04 -9.27 38.94
N LYS A 532 10.80 -9.38 37.85
CA LYS A 532 10.99 -8.25 36.94
C LYS A 532 9.68 -7.86 36.27
N ALA A 533 9.49 -6.55 36.15
CA ALA A 533 8.33 -5.90 35.60
C ALA A 533 8.26 -6.05 34.07
N ILE A 534 7.81 -7.22 33.60
CA ILE A 534 7.67 -7.54 32.16
C ILE A 534 6.25 -7.19 31.69
N GLY A 535 6.17 -6.49 30.56
CA GLY A 535 4.96 -6.27 29.77
C GLY A 535 5.22 -6.55 28.28
N PHE A 536 4.18 -6.46 27.46
CA PHE A 536 4.20 -6.78 26.03
C PHE A 536 3.74 -5.58 25.21
N ILE A 537 4.46 -5.29 24.14
CA ILE A 537 4.20 -4.18 23.22
C ILE A 537 4.26 -4.65 21.76
N THR A 538 3.81 -3.80 20.85
CA THR A 538 3.96 -3.99 19.39
C THR A 538 5.00 -3.01 18.83
N ASN A 539 5.50 -3.29 17.62
CA ASN A 539 6.38 -2.38 16.89
C ASN A 539 5.62 -1.33 16.05
N SER A 540 4.29 -1.42 15.96
CA SER A 540 3.41 -0.41 15.34
C SER A 540 2.13 -0.23 16.16
N ALA A 541 1.64 1.01 16.26
CA ALA A 541 0.35 1.34 16.90
C ALA A 541 -0.84 0.67 16.19
N LYS A 542 -0.67 0.31 14.91
CA LYS A 542 -1.68 -0.43 14.13
C LYS A 542 -2.00 -1.80 14.70
N PHE A 543 -1.06 -2.41 15.43
CA PHE A 543 -1.22 -3.77 15.97
C PHE A 543 -1.60 -3.77 17.46
N GLY A 544 -1.39 -2.66 18.18
CA GLY A 544 -1.55 -2.60 19.62
C GLY A 544 -0.68 -1.53 20.30
N PRO A 545 -0.53 -1.58 21.64
CA PRO A 545 0.25 -0.60 22.39
C PRO A 545 1.75 -0.72 22.12
N GLN A 546 2.42 0.40 21.81
CA GLN A 546 3.87 0.44 21.52
C GLN A 546 4.74 0.77 22.74
N SER A 547 4.14 1.14 23.87
CA SER A 547 4.88 1.55 25.06
C SER A 547 4.34 0.88 26.32
N LEU A 548 5.24 0.59 27.24
CA LEU A 548 4.90 0.06 28.55
C LEU A 548 4.25 1.16 29.41
N ILE A 549 3.33 0.74 30.27
CA ILE A 549 2.73 1.58 31.32
C ILE A 549 2.92 0.91 32.68
N TRP A 550 2.87 1.71 33.75
CA TRP A 550 2.98 1.15 35.10
C TRP A 550 1.78 0.26 35.41
N ALA A 551 0.56 0.81 35.30
CA ALA A 551 -0.70 0.13 35.54
C ALA A 551 -1.75 0.54 34.50
N GLY A 552 -2.43 -0.45 33.92
CA GLY A 552 -3.62 -0.27 33.09
C GLY A 552 -4.67 -1.30 33.50
N GLU A 553 -5.90 -0.86 33.68
CA GLU A 553 -6.99 -1.70 34.20
C GLU A 553 -7.77 -2.41 33.07
N GLU A 554 -7.71 -1.87 31.85
CA GLU A 554 -8.45 -2.41 30.71
C GLU A 554 -7.67 -3.45 29.91
N MET A 555 -8.39 -4.37 29.28
CA MET A 555 -7.85 -5.30 28.31
C MET A 555 -7.34 -4.56 27.07
N SER A 556 -6.23 -5.03 26.48
CA SER A 556 -5.71 -4.43 25.25
C SER A 556 -6.43 -5.00 24.02
N THR A 557 -6.91 -4.12 23.14
CA THR A 557 -7.30 -4.50 21.78
C THR A 557 -6.04 -4.63 20.92
N LEU A 558 -5.95 -5.74 20.19
CA LEU A 558 -4.83 -6.06 19.30
C LEU A 558 -5.37 -6.35 17.91
N HIS A 559 -4.58 -6.05 16.89
CA HIS A 559 -4.94 -6.32 15.51
C HIS A 559 -3.80 -7.06 14.79
N THR A 560 -4.16 -7.98 13.91
CA THR A 560 -3.21 -8.58 12.98
C THR A 560 -3.90 -9.02 11.69
N GLN A 561 -3.11 -9.17 10.63
CA GLN A 561 -3.57 -9.68 9.36
C GLN A 561 -3.56 -11.22 9.35
N VAL A 562 -4.63 -11.79 8.83
CA VAL A 562 -4.73 -13.20 8.44
C VAL A 562 -5.05 -13.31 6.96
N VAL A 563 -4.68 -14.42 6.34
CA VAL A 563 -5.03 -14.74 4.95
C VAL A 563 -5.79 -16.03 4.86
N ASP A 564 -6.71 -16.10 3.90
CA ASP A 564 -7.44 -17.32 3.58
C ASP A 564 -6.70 -18.20 2.55
N THR A 565 -7.32 -19.31 2.17
CA THR A 565 -6.77 -20.26 1.18
C THR A 565 -6.66 -19.71 -0.25
N GLN A 566 -7.22 -18.52 -0.52
CA GLN A 566 -7.16 -17.81 -1.79
C GLN A 566 -6.24 -16.58 -1.72
N ASN A 567 -5.41 -16.44 -0.68
CA ASN A 567 -4.53 -15.29 -0.46
C ASN A 567 -5.30 -13.95 -0.29
N ARG A 568 -6.57 -14.00 0.13
CA ARG A 568 -7.30 -12.78 0.50
C ARG A 568 -6.94 -12.41 1.93
N ALA A 569 -6.57 -11.15 2.15
CA ALA A 569 -6.12 -10.67 3.44
C ALA A 569 -7.22 -9.98 4.23
N PHE A 570 -7.30 -10.29 5.52
CA PHE A 570 -8.29 -9.79 6.46
C PHE A 570 -7.59 -9.29 7.72
N ASN A 571 -8.10 -8.21 8.32
CA ASN A 571 -7.64 -7.78 9.63
C ASN A 571 -8.55 -8.37 10.70
N VAL A 572 -7.98 -9.08 11.68
CA VAL A 572 -8.73 -9.63 12.82
C VAL A 572 -8.44 -8.85 14.09
N THR A 573 -9.46 -8.74 14.93
CA THR A 573 -9.38 -8.13 16.25
C THR A 573 -9.21 -9.22 17.30
N LEU A 574 -8.23 -9.02 18.18
CA LEU A 574 -7.87 -9.91 19.27
C LEU A 574 -7.89 -9.14 20.59
N ARG A 575 -8.07 -9.89 21.67
CA ARG A 575 -8.14 -9.37 23.04
C ARG A 575 -6.93 -9.84 23.84
N GLY A 576 -6.18 -8.93 24.45
CA GLY A 576 -4.94 -9.23 25.15
C GLY A 576 -4.96 -8.85 26.63
N THR A 577 -4.50 -9.76 27.49
CA THR A 577 -4.21 -9.46 28.90
C THR A 577 -2.89 -10.03 29.37
N ARG A 578 -2.31 -9.42 30.39
CA ARG A 578 -1.10 -9.88 31.08
C ARG A 578 -1.37 -10.03 32.56
N SER A 579 -0.83 -11.06 33.19
CA SER A 579 -0.85 -11.25 34.65
C SER A 579 0.51 -11.71 35.18
N MET A 580 0.75 -11.55 36.47
CA MET A 580 1.94 -12.06 37.15
C MET A 580 1.53 -12.73 38.45
N GLY A 581 2.07 -13.93 38.70
CA GLY A 581 1.99 -14.49 40.04
C GLY A 581 0.61 -14.90 40.56
N GLY A 582 -0.36 -15.16 39.69
CA GLY A 582 -1.74 -15.46 40.09
C GLY A 582 -2.58 -14.22 40.47
N CYS A 583 -2.04 -13.03 40.24
CA CYS A 583 -2.75 -11.77 40.45
C CYS A 583 -3.65 -11.42 39.26
N GLU A 584 -4.43 -10.35 39.41
CA GLU A 584 -5.41 -9.93 38.40
C GLU A 584 -4.77 -9.68 37.02
N SER A 585 -5.57 -9.88 35.99
CA SER A 585 -5.21 -9.59 34.61
C SER A 585 -5.31 -8.09 34.35
N HIS A 586 -4.32 -7.56 33.63
CA HIS A 586 -4.23 -6.16 33.20
C HIS A 586 -4.00 -6.07 31.68
N ALA A 587 -3.98 -4.85 31.14
CA ALA A 587 -3.52 -4.58 29.77
C ALA A 587 -2.17 -5.25 29.48
N ILE A 588 -1.91 -5.69 28.24
CA ILE A 588 -0.68 -6.44 27.91
C ILE A 588 0.59 -5.64 28.18
N ASN A 589 0.53 -4.32 28.03
CA ASN A 589 1.66 -3.40 28.20
C ASN A 589 1.83 -2.93 29.66
N THR A 590 1.07 -3.49 30.60
CA THR A 590 1.18 -3.22 32.03
C THR A 590 2.39 -3.91 32.64
N THR A 591 3.06 -3.22 33.56
CA THR A 591 4.30 -3.71 34.19
C THR A 591 4.20 -3.91 35.71
N VAL A 592 3.01 -3.73 36.31
CA VAL A 592 2.76 -4.01 37.73
C VAL A 592 3.34 -5.36 38.16
N VAL A 593 4.09 -5.34 39.26
CA VAL A 593 4.67 -6.52 39.89
C VAL A 593 3.84 -6.90 41.11
N CYS A 594 3.48 -8.18 41.22
CA CYS A 594 2.68 -8.64 42.34
C CYS A 594 3.52 -9.15 43.52
N GLY A 595 3.15 -8.75 44.73
CA GLY A 595 3.86 -9.10 45.97
C GLY A 595 3.67 -10.56 46.41
N SER A 596 2.52 -11.17 46.12
CA SER A 596 2.10 -12.47 46.65
C SER A 596 1.74 -13.46 45.54
N ALA A 597 2.32 -14.67 45.64
CA ALA A 597 2.25 -15.80 44.71
C ALA A 597 2.99 -15.60 43.37
N GLY A 598 3.73 -16.62 42.92
CA GLY A 598 4.42 -16.79 41.62
C GLY A 598 5.33 -15.68 41.06
N SER A 599 6.50 -16.05 40.53
CA SER A 599 7.37 -15.13 39.80
C SER A 599 7.08 -15.06 38.30
N SER A 600 6.30 -16.01 37.76
CA SER A 600 6.01 -16.10 36.33
C SER A 600 5.11 -14.98 35.81
N THR A 601 5.40 -14.52 34.59
CA THR A 601 4.56 -13.61 33.81
C THR A 601 3.75 -14.43 32.80
N PHE A 602 2.46 -14.14 32.69
CA PHE A 602 1.55 -14.78 31.74
C PHE A 602 1.00 -13.75 30.76
N LEU A 603 1.01 -14.09 29.48
CA LEU A 603 0.30 -13.38 28.42
C LEU A 603 -0.87 -14.27 27.99
N LYS A 604 -2.06 -13.68 27.91
CA LYS A 604 -3.25 -14.31 27.33
C LYS A 604 -3.70 -13.48 26.14
N VAL A 605 -3.86 -14.12 24.99
CA VAL A 605 -4.46 -13.51 23.80
C VAL A 605 -5.64 -14.36 23.37
N SER A 606 -6.80 -13.73 23.21
CA SER A 606 -8.03 -14.41 22.85
C SER A 606 -8.61 -13.90 21.54
N TYR A 607 -9.15 -14.85 20.78
CA TYR A 607 -9.99 -14.59 19.62
C TYR A 607 -11.45 -14.74 20.03
N HIS A 608 -12.25 -13.74 19.66
CA HIS A 608 -13.66 -13.61 19.98
C HIS A 608 -14.43 -13.49 18.66
N PRO A 609 -15.28 -14.47 18.30
CA PRO A 609 -16.09 -14.40 17.07
C PRO A 609 -16.95 -13.13 17.00
N GLU A 610 -17.40 -12.62 18.14
CA GLU A 610 -18.22 -11.41 18.23
C GLU A 610 -17.48 -10.11 17.88
N ASP A 611 -16.14 -10.08 17.95
CA ASP A 611 -15.32 -8.94 17.53
C ASP A 611 -14.95 -9.00 16.03
N ASN A 612 -15.28 -10.11 15.37
CA ASN A 612 -14.84 -10.45 14.02
C ASN A 612 -16.02 -10.89 13.16
N LEU A 613 -17.17 -10.22 13.29
CA LEU A 613 -18.41 -10.56 12.59
C LEU A 613 -18.23 -10.52 11.07
N ASP A 614 -17.46 -9.55 10.56
CA ASP A 614 -17.23 -9.33 9.14
C ASP A 614 -16.25 -10.31 8.48
N LEU A 615 -15.52 -11.12 9.26
CA LEU A 615 -14.67 -12.17 8.72
C LEU A 615 -15.54 -13.24 8.04
N PRO A 616 -15.40 -13.57 6.75
CA PRO A 616 -16.23 -14.60 6.11
C PRO A 616 -15.99 -16.01 6.69
N ALA A 617 -16.88 -16.96 6.36
CA ALA A 617 -16.61 -18.37 6.65
C ALA A 617 -15.40 -18.86 5.84
N GLY A 618 -14.54 -19.68 6.46
CA GLY A 618 -13.32 -20.17 5.82
C GLY A 618 -12.19 -20.51 6.79
N GLU A 619 -11.05 -20.89 6.20
CA GLU A 619 -9.82 -21.21 6.90
C GLU A 619 -8.81 -20.08 6.73
N TYR A 620 -8.26 -19.60 7.84
CA TYR A 620 -7.36 -18.47 7.87
C TYR A 620 -6.08 -18.78 8.63
N SER A 621 -4.98 -18.18 8.18
CA SER A 621 -3.67 -18.27 8.83
C SER A 621 -3.00 -16.90 8.95
N GLY A 622 -2.22 -16.68 10.01
CA GLY A 622 -1.49 -15.44 10.23
C GLY A 622 -0.61 -15.52 11.46
N THR A 623 0.02 -14.41 11.85
CA THR A 623 0.81 -14.32 13.08
C THR A 623 0.62 -12.95 13.72
N LEU A 624 0.43 -12.90 15.03
CA LEU A 624 0.53 -11.66 15.81
C LEU A 624 1.94 -11.59 16.43
N PRO A 625 2.82 -10.68 15.96
CA PRO A 625 4.11 -10.43 16.58
C PRO A 625 4.00 -9.45 17.76
N LEU A 626 4.62 -9.78 18.89
CA LEU A 626 4.70 -8.97 20.10
C LEU A 626 6.15 -8.93 20.62
N ILE A 627 6.48 -7.90 21.39
CA ILE A 627 7.77 -7.73 22.03
C ILE A 627 7.56 -7.77 23.54
N ALA A 628 8.14 -8.75 24.23
CA ALA A 628 8.23 -8.74 25.68
C ALA A 628 9.37 -7.80 26.08
N SER A 629 9.08 -6.85 26.97
CA SER A 629 10.03 -5.82 27.39
C SER A 629 9.99 -5.59 28.90
N LEU A 630 11.15 -5.20 29.45
CA LEU A 630 11.36 -4.93 30.86
C LEU A 630 11.20 -3.45 31.16
N TRP A 631 10.40 -3.14 32.20
CA TRP A 631 10.18 -1.77 32.65
C TRP A 631 11.50 -1.05 32.96
N LYS A 632 11.72 0.10 32.31
CA LYS A 632 12.92 0.95 32.47
C LYS A 632 14.27 0.24 32.19
N ILE A 633 14.25 -0.93 31.54
CA ILE A 633 15.44 -1.64 31.04
C ILE A 633 15.15 -2.10 29.60
N PRO A 634 15.05 -1.16 28.65
CA PRO A 634 14.59 -1.45 27.29
C PRO A 634 15.54 -2.35 26.49
N GLU A 635 16.78 -2.54 26.96
CA GLU A 635 17.80 -3.36 26.28
C GLU A 635 17.57 -4.88 26.44
N ARG A 636 16.72 -5.30 27.39
CA ARG A 636 16.40 -6.71 27.61
C ARG A 636 15.00 -7.01 27.10
N THR A 637 14.91 -7.41 25.83
CA THR A 637 13.65 -7.78 25.19
C THR A 637 13.63 -9.24 24.75
N ALA A 638 12.45 -9.75 24.43
CA ALA A 638 12.28 -11.03 23.77
C ALA A 638 11.20 -10.94 22.70
N ASN A 639 11.37 -11.69 21.62
CA ASN A 639 10.35 -11.84 20.60
C ASN A 639 9.24 -12.77 21.10
N VAL A 640 7.99 -12.43 20.85
CA VAL A 640 6.81 -13.25 21.19
C VAL A 640 5.95 -13.36 19.95
N ASN A 641 5.73 -14.57 19.46
CA ASN A 641 4.90 -14.82 18.28
C ASN A 641 3.66 -15.62 18.67
N ILE A 642 2.51 -15.22 18.13
CA ILE A 642 1.26 -15.94 18.29
C ILE A 642 0.78 -16.33 16.89
N PRO A 643 1.19 -17.50 16.37
CA PRO A 643 0.64 -18.04 15.15
C PRO A 643 -0.86 -18.25 15.29
N LEU A 644 -1.63 -17.83 14.29
CA LEU A 644 -3.09 -17.97 14.26
C LEU A 644 -3.50 -19.01 13.21
N THR A 645 -4.43 -19.88 13.61
CA THR A 645 -5.23 -20.71 12.71
C THR A 645 -6.69 -20.53 13.13
N ILE A 646 -7.51 -20.00 12.22
CA ILE A 646 -8.91 -19.68 12.50
C ILE A 646 -9.77 -20.40 11.48
N SER A 647 -10.68 -21.25 11.95
CA SER A 647 -11.72 -21.90 11.16
C SER A 647 -13.07 -21.29 11.55
N LYS A 648 -13.69 -20.55 10.63
CA LYS A 648 -14.96 -19.85 10.85
C LYS A 648 -16.09 -20.42 10.01
#